data_AF-A0A353CR71-F1
#
_entry.id   AF-A0A353CR71-F1
#
_cell.length_a   1.000
_cell.length_b   1.000
_cell.length_c   1.000
_cell.angle_alpha   90.00
_cell.angle_beta   90.00
_cell.angle_gamma   90.00
#
_symmetry.space_group_name_H-M   'P 1'
#
loop_
_entity.id
_entity.type
_entity.pdbx_description
1 polymer ?
#
loop_
_entity_poly.entity_id
_entity_poly.type
_entity_poly.pdbx_seq_one_letter_code
_entity_poly.pdbx_strand_id
1 'polypeptide(L)'
;PAPPAAPAPAGDGPEYLKAFSAANAAKARAHDIFLRLSNNFTAMQSRNIAFQAELARASEGDTMRLGVPVPHDTIRNGVPVPYDTMRHDVLPAPAQPAREVFMDRAQCMEFAVGSIAKVLGPAFAEADTYPTRVRLPGEPLMLVDRIISVKGEAGSLKSGNVVTEHDILPGAWYLDCGRIPTCIAVEAGQADLFLCGYLGIDSRTRGLAMYRLLDAEVTVHRGMPLPGRAITYDINIERFARNGDIWLFFFNYESWVDGEPLISMKNGCAGFFTPEELAKGKGVVLTAEEMAPAPGKAPTDWAPPAPFAAGKESYTDAQMGALRRGDYAGCFGPAFAGLPLAKPVGLPSGRMKLVDRILELSPRGGRYGLGMVQGEMDVHPDAWHLLCHFTDDHVMPGTLMYECCLHTFRVLLMRLGWVAEEGSCWYEPVPGVTSRLECRGQVLPSTKKAMYEIVVKEIGYREDGTPYAIADAFMYADGRRIIHIHNMSVRMGGGRKDAIEALWKKARTSAGVPADSGPRPAIFDNASITAFAVGKPSEAFGDRYKIFDEGRVIARLPGEPYKFLDRVVKIENCRQWELKAGGYIEAEYDVPPGEWYFKSGAQGSMPFAVLLEVALQPCGWLAAYLGSALTSPSDLSFRNLGGTATQYAEVMPDAGILVTRVKITKVSQSGGMIIQDYDMEVLCKGRTVYKGVTQFGFFSKKALSEQLGVRGAARYTPSAAELADAEQTVRGHHAAWCPPLMRLPGLPDEKLLMLDSVETWLPSGGPAGLGFIRGLKKVDPAEWFFKAHFYQDPVCPGSLGLESFINLMKAAALQKWPDLPAGARFESMALGAKHTWIYRGQIVPKNDTVTVEAYITGADDASRTLKADGFLVVDGLVIYQMKDFAVKLV
;
A
#
# COMPACT_ATOMS: atom_id res chain seq x y z
N PRO A 1 14.51 93.01 -4.20
CA PRO A 1 15.13 92.10 -5.20
C PRO A 1 15.49 90.77 -4.53
N ALA A 2 14.70 89.75 -4.83
CA ALA A 2 14.75 88.42 -4.21
C ALA A 2 15.88 87.53 -4.79
N PRO A 3 16.39 86.56 -4.02
CA PRO A 3 17.38 85.59 -4.51
C PRO A 3 16.79 84.61 -5.55
N PRO A 4 17.62 84.06 -6.46
CA PRO A 4 17.18 83.21 -7.56
C PRO A 4 16.76 81.81 -7.09
N ALA A 5 15.75 81.28 -7.80
CA ALA A 5 15.09 80.00 -7.53
C ALA A 5 15.98 78.78 -7.83
N ALA A 6 15.81 77.74 -7.03
CA ALA A 6 16.43 76.42 -7.18
C ALA A 6 15.91 75.66 -8.43
N PRO A 7 16.74 74.80 -9.05
CA PRO A 7 16.33 74.01 -10.22
C PRO A 7 15.42 72.83 -9.82
N ALA A 8 14.43 72.57 -10.68
CA ALA A 8 13.44 71.50 -10.54
C ALA A 8 14.05 70.08 -10.72
N PRO A 9 13.47 69.04 -10.09
CA PRO A 9 13.95 67.67 -10.18
C PRO A 9 13.76 67.07 -11.59
N ALA A 10 14.75 66.29 -12.03
CA ALA A 10 14.72 65.56 -13.29
C ALA A 10 13.55 64.55 -13.31
N GLY A 11 12.72 64.64 -14.34
CA GLY A 11 11.54 63.81 -14.53
C GLY A 11 11.86 62.33 -14.75
N ASP A 12 10.96 61.48 -14.25
CA ASP A 12 10.95 60.04 -14.46
C ASP A 12 10.94 59.69 -15.96
N GLY A 13 11.97 58.98 -16.41
CA GLY A 13 12.01 58.44 -17.76
C GLY A 13 10.85 57.44 -18.01
N PRO A 14 10.45 57.24 -19.28
CA PRO A 14 9.35 56.35 -19.66
C PRO A 14 9.46 54.94 -19.02
N GLU A 15 8.33 54.39 -18.58
CA GLU A 15 8.25 53.12 -17.86
C GLU A 15 8.89 51.93 -18.61
N TYR A 16 8.86 51.96 -19.96
CA TYR A 16 9.50 50.93 -20.79
C TYR A 16 11.03 50.94 -20.68
N LEU A 17 11.67 52.09 -20.43
CA LEU A 17 13.13 52.19 -20.22
C LEU A 17 13.53 51.62 -18.86
N LYS A 18 12.69 51.81 -17.82
CA LYS A 18 12.89 51.19 -16.50
C LYS A 18 12.74 49.66 -16.58
N ALA A 19 11.71 49.19 -17.29
CA ALA A 19 11.49 47.76 -17.53
C ALA A 19 12.63 47.11 -18.35
N PHE A 20 13.11 47.80 -19.39
CA PHE A 20 14.25 47.33 -20.20
C PHE A 20 15.55 47.27 -19.40
N SER A 21 15.83 48.27 -18.57
CA SER A 21 16.99 48.28 -17.68
C SER A 21 16.91 47.17 -16.62
N ALA A 22 15.74 46.95 -16.02
CA ALA A 22 15.51 45.84 -15.09
C ALA A 22 15.69 44.46 -15.74
N ALA A 23 15.22 44.28 -16.98
CA ALA A 23 15.40 43.05 -17.75
C ALA A 23 16.88 42.78 -18.09
N ASN A 24 17.63 43.81 -18.48
CA ASN A 24 19.07 43.68 -18.73
C ASN A 24 19.86 43.40 -17.43
N ALA A 25 19.49 44.02 -16.31
CA ALA A 25 20.08 43.71 -15.01
C ALA A 25 19.78 42.27 -14.55
N ALA A 26 18.55 41.78 -14.81
CA ALA A 26 18.19 40.39 -14.56
C ALA A 26 18.97 39.41 -15.44
N LYS A 27 19.16 39.73 -16.72
CA LYS A 27 19.97 38.93 -17.66
C LYS A 27 21.44 38.88 -17.25
N ALA A 28 22.01 40.01 -16.80
CA ALA A 28 23.37 40.07 -16.28
C ALA A 28 23.53 39.22 -15.00
N ARG A 29 22.56 39.29 -14.07
CA ARG A 29 22.56 38.44 -12.86
C ARG A 29 22.44 36.95 -13.18
N ALA A 30 21.57 36.58 -14.13
CA ALA A 30 21.43 35.20 -14.56
C ALA A 30 22.73 34.68 -15.22
N HIS A 31 23.42 35.53 -15.97
CA HIS A 31 24.71 35.20 -16.57
C HIS A 31 25.82 35.04 -15.53
N ASP A 32 25.89 35.91 -14.51
CA ASP A 32 26.83 35.76 -13.39
C ASP A 32 26.59 34.47 -12.59
N ILE A 33 25.32 34.13 -12.32
CA ILE A 33 24.93 32.86 -11.67
C ILE A 33 25.35 31.66 -12.53
N PHE A 34 25.13 31.71 -13.84
CA PHE A 34 25.56 30.65 -14.77
C PHE A 34 27.08 30.47 -14.78
N LEU A 35 27.85 31.56 -14.80
CA LEU A 35 29.32 31.51 -14.76
C LEU A 35 29.83 30.94 -13.43
N ARG A 36 29.22 31.29 -12.30
CA ARG A 36 29.56 30.70 -10.99
C ARG A 36 29.24 29.20 -10.93
N LEU A 37 28.09 28.79 -11.47
CA LEU A 37 27.72 27.38 -11.55
C LEU A 37 28.69 26.60 -12.44
N SER A 38 29.04 27.14 -13.61
CA SER A 38 30.01 26.53 -14.52
C SER A 38 31.40 26.40 -13.89
N ASN A 39 31.87 27.43 -13.19
CA ASN A 39 33.17 27.38 -12.50
C ASN A 39 33.17 26.37 -11.34
N ASN A 40 32.08 26.29 -10.57
CA ASN A 40 31.93 25.28 -9.52
C ASN A 40 31.90 23.86 -10.09
N PHE A 41 31.22 23.64 -11.22
CA PHE A 41 31.16 22.35 -11.90
C PHE A 41 32.53 21.91 -12.40
N THR A 42 33.29 22.81 -13.03
CA THR A 42 34.68 22.53 -13.46
C THR A 42 35.57 22.21 -12.26
N ALA A 43 35.46 22.97 -11.16
CA ALA A 43 36.23 22.71 -9.94
C ALA A 43 35.87 21.38 -9.26
N MET A 44 34.62 20.94 -9.34
CA MET A 44 34.19 19.62 -8.87
C MET A 44 34.73 18.50 -9.78
N GLN A 45 34.69 18.66 -11.10
CA GLN A 45 35.28 17.68 -12.02
C GLN A 45 36.79 17.53 -11.80
N SER A 46 37.53 18.63 -11.63
CA SER A 46 38.97 18.57 -11.33
C SER A 46 39.26 17.84 -10.01
N ARG A 47 38.45 18.07 -8.97
CA ARG A 47 38.57 17.35 -7.69
C ARG A 47 38.24 15.87 -7.80
N ASN A 48 37.22 15.51 -8.58
CA ASN A 48 36.88 14.10 -8.83
C ASN A 48 37.98 13.37 -9.61
N ILE A 49 38.60 14.01 -10.60
CA ILE A 49 39.73 13.43 -11.34
C ILE A 49 40.93 13.24 -10.42
N ALA A 50 41.24 14.21 -9.55
CA ALA A 50 42.31 14.10 -8.56
C ALA A 50 42.05 12.95 -7.56
N PHE A 51 40.81 12.82 -7.07
CA PHE A 51 40.40 11.76 -6.16
C PHE A 51 40.45 10.37 -6.81
N GLN A 52 40.04 10.24 -8.07
CA GLN A 52 40.17 8.98 -8.82
C GLN A 52 41.64 8.60 -9.05
N ALA A 53 42.53 9.58 -9.26
CA ALA A 53 43.96 9.34 -9.35
C ALA A 53 44.59 8.90 -8.01
N GLU A 54 44.09 9.40 -6.87
CA GLU A 54 44.50 8.93 -5.53
C GLU A 54 43.99 7.51 -5.24
N LEU A 55 42.74 7.20 -5.58
CA LEU A 55 42.17 5.86 -5.44
C LEU A 55 42.91 4.81 -6.27
N ALA A 56 43.30 5.14 -7.49
CA ALA A 56 44.10 4.25 -8.33
C ALA A 56 45.46 3.92 -7.69
N ARG A 57 46.12 4.91 -7.08
CA ARG A 57 47.40 4.73 -6.37
C ARG A 57 47.26 3.94 -5.06
N ALA A 58 46.14 4.07 -4.37
CA ALA A 58 45.86 3.32 -3.14
C ALA A 58 45.55 1.84 -3.40
N SER A 59 45.13 1.47 -4.62
CA SER A 59 44.77 0.09 -4.97
C SER A 59 45.95 -0.83 -5.32
N GLU A 60 47.17 -0.29 -5.46
CA GLU A 60 48.39 -1.05 -5.79
C GLU A 60 49.22 -1.46 -4.56
N GLY A 61 48.80 -1.08 -3.33
CA GLY A 61 49.60 -1.25 -2.11
C GLY A 61 48.94 -2.11 -1.03
N ASP A 62 49.57 -3.26 -0.77
CA ASP A 62 49.54 -4.09 0.43
C ASP A 62 48.37 -5.04 0.73
N THR A 63 48.74 -6.31 0.53
CA THR A 63 48.19 -7.50 1.15
C THR A 63 48.93 -7.77 2.46
N MET A 64 48.26 -7.81 3.60
CA MET A 64 48.77 -8.58 4.74
C MET A 64 47.68 -9.21 5.60
N ARG A 65 47.85 -10.53 5.76
CA ARG A 65 47.12 -11.44 6.64
C ARG A 65 47.32 -11.06 8.10
N LEU A 66 46.33 -11.37 8.95
CA LEU A 66 46.54 -12.00 10.26
C LEU A 66 45.20 -12.56 10.76
N GLY A 67 45.15 -13.88 10.95
CA GLY A 67 44.09 -14.55 11.72
C GLY A 67 44.59 -14.90 13.12
N VAL A 68 43.66 -15.25 14.01
CA VAL A 68 43.70 -16.30 15.05
C VAL A 68 42.44 -16.17 15.95
N PRO A 69 41.93 -17.26 16.57
CA PRO A 69 40.48 -17.52 16.68
C PRO A 69 39.91 -17.86 18.09
N VAL A 70 38.56 -18.01 18.17
CA VAL A 70 37.65 -18.70 19.16
C VAL A 70 37.69 -18.18 20.63
N PRO A 71 36.69 -18.44 21.53
CA PRO A 71 35.52 -19.34 21.45
C PRO A 71 34.16 -18.87 22.01
N HIS A 72 33.13 -19.62 21.61
CA HIS A 72 31.78 -19.69 22.17
C HIS A 72 31.76 -20.23 23.61
N ASP A 73 30.85 -19.74 24.44
CA ASP A 73 30.20 -20.60 25.43
C ASP A 73 28.76 -20.17 25.79
N THR A 74 27.95 -21.22 25.94
CA THR A 74 26.53 -21.31 26.31
C THR A 74 26.24 -20.81 27.75
N ILE A 75 25.02 -20.38 28.11
CA ILE A 75 24.04 -21.21 28.88
C ILE A 75 22.70 -20.46 29.10
N ARG A 76 21.61 -21.16 28.74
CA ARG A 76 20.28 -21.38 29.36
C ARG A 76 19.52 -20.30 30.16
N ASN A 77 18.31 -20.03 29.65
CA ASN A 77 16.96 -20.12 30.26
C ASN A 77 16.72 -19.79 31.74
N GLY A 78 15.85 -18.81 31.99
CA GLY A 78 15.06 -18.63 33.20
C GLY A 78 13.77 -17.83 32.92
N VAL A 79 12.62 -18.41 33.26
CA VAL A 79 11.22 -18.00 32.99
C VAL A 79 10.72 -16.92 33.97
N PRO A 80 9.69 -16.10 33.63
CA PRO A 80 9.38 -14.81 34.25
C PRO A 80 8.33 -14.86 35.37
N VAL A 81 8.30 -13.83 36.23
CA VAL A 81 7.30 -13.64 37.30
C VAL A 81 6.89 -12.14 37.35
N PRO A 82 5.62 -11.79 37.65
CA PRO A 82 4.89 -10.68 37.02
C PRO A 82 4.92 -9.34 37.76
N TYR A 83 4.57 -8.30 36.99
CA TYR A 83 4.29 -6.91 37.36
C TYR A 83 3.32 -6.78 38.55
N ASP A 84 3.72 -6.03 39.58
CA ASP A 84 2.89 -4.89 39.99
C ASP A 84 3.67 -3.82 40.78
N THR A 85 3.30 -2.56 40.50
CA THR A 85 3.55 -1.30 41.22
C THR A 85 4.85 -1.15 42.04
N MET A 86 5.79 -0.28 41.62
CA MET A 86 6.40 0.70 42.53
C MET A 86 7.30 1.73 41.84
N ARG A 87 7.37 2.90 42.48
CA ARG A 87 8.15 4.10 42.17
C ARG A 87 9.60 3.75 41.80
N HIS A 88 10.12 4.40 40.76
CA HIS A 88 11.54 4.30 40.39
C HIS A 88 12.41 5.01 41.44
N ASP A 89 12.90 4.26 42.42
CA ASP A 89 14.17 4.57 43.06
C ASP A 89 15.28 4.22 42.05
N VAL A 90 15.90 5.25 41.49
CA VAL A 90 17.08 5.13 40.64
C VAL A 90 18.24 4.71 41.54
N LEU A 91 18.73 3.47 41.41
CA LEU A 91 19.98 3.08 42.04
C LEU A 91 21.15 3.84 41.38
N PRO A 92 22.08 4.45 42.14
CA PRO A 92 23.21 5.15 41.56
C PRO A 92 24.15 4.16 40.85
N ALA A 93 24.56 4.49 39.63
CA ALA A 93 25.61 3.77 38.93
C ALA A 93 26.96 3.90 39.70
N PRO A 94 27.88 2.93 39.58
CA PRO A 94 29.18 3.00 40.24
C PRO A 94 29.96 4.22 39.73
N ALA A 95 30.48 5.04 40.65
CA ALA A 95 31.28 6.22 40.31
C ALA A 95 32.58 5.80 39.60
N GLN A 96 32.68 6.12 38.31
CA GLN A 96 33.97 6.15 37.61
C GLN A 96 34.83 7.27 38.20
N PRO A 97 36.17 7.14 38.22
CA PRO A 97 37.07 8.18 38.71
C PRO A 97 36.79 9.51 37.97
N ALA A 98 36.77 10.62 38.71
CA ALA A 98 36.42 11.94 38.20
C ALA A 98 37.36 12.36 37.06
N ARG A 99 36.90 12.18 35.82
CA ARG A 99 37.51 12.75 34.62
C ARG A 99 37.26 14.25 34.64
N GLU A 100 38.28 15.04 34.37
CA GLU A 100 38.12 16.50 34.22
C GLU A 100 37.21 16.77 33.02
N VAL A 101 36.08 17.45 33.26
CA VAL A 101 35.07 17.81 32.26
C VAL A 101 34.83 19.32 32.32
N PHE A 102 34.45 19.92 31.19
CA PHE A 102 34.07 21.33 31.13
C PHE A 102 32.73 21.57 31.86
N MET A 103 31.74 20.71 31.64
CA MET A 103 30.49 20.69 32.39
C MET A 103 30.03 19.26 32.66
N ASP A 104 29.64 18.96 33.90
CA ASP A 104 28.99 17.72 34.29
C ASP A 104 27.47 17.75 34.00
N ARG A 105 26.77 16.62 34.24
CA ARG A 105 25.33 16.51 33.98
C ARG A 105 24.50 17.55 34.73
N ALA A 106 24.85 17.87 35.97
CA ALA A 106 24.12 18.84 36.78
C ALA A 106 24.28 20.25 36.21
N GLN A 107 25.49 20.61 35.77
CA GLN A 107 25.77 21.87 35.10
C GLN A 107 25.08 21.94 33.72
N CYS A 108 25.08 20.86 32.95
CA CYS A 108 24.37 20.80 31.67
C CYS A 108 22.84 20.98 31.88
N MET A 109 22.28 20.42 32.96
CA MET A 109 20.88 20.64 33.34
C MET A 109 20.62 22.10 33.78
N GLU A 110 21.52 22.70 34.55
CA GLU A 110 21.42 24.12 34.93
C GLU A 110 21.48 25.03 33.69
N PHE A 111 22.25 24.68 32.66
CA PHE A 111 22.21 25.39 31.37
C PHE A 111 20.85 25.25 30.67
N ALA A 112 20.32 24.03 30.60
CA ALA A 112 19.07 23.70 29.93
C ALA A 112 17.87 24.47 30.54
N VAL A 113 17.63 24.30 31.85
CA VAL A 113 16.40 24.79 32.49
C VAL A 113 16.64 25.83 33.59
N GLY A 114 17.89 26.00 34.03
CA GLY A 114 18.29 26.94 35.09
C GLY A 114 18.90 28.24 34.57
N SER A 115 19.99 28.70 35.21
CA SER A 115 20.71 29.94 34.89
C SER A 115 22.01 29.67 34.13
N ILE A 116 22.20 30.30 32.97
CA ILE A 116 23.47 30.26 32.23
C ILE A 116 24.56 30.95 33.03
N ALA A 117 24.25 32.04 33.76
CA ALA A 117 25.22 32.75 34.57
C ALA A 117 25.91 31.85 35.61
N LYS A 118 25.18 30.89 36.19
CA LYS A 118 25.74 29.98 37.19
C LYS A 118 26.78 29.00 36.62
N VAL A 119 26.72 28.72 35.32
CA VAL A 119 27.59 27.70 34.69
C VAL A 119 28.62 28.29 33.74
N LEU A 120 28.34 29.42 33.10
CA LEU A 120 29.29 30.12 32.21
C LEU A 120 29.81 31.45 32.78
N GLY A 121 29.28 31.90 33.92
CA GLY A 121 29.73 33.09 34.62
C GLY A 121 29.02 34.40 34.22
N PRO A 122 29.40 35.53 34.87
CA PRO A 122 28.65 36.79 34.78
C PRO A 122 28.53 37.39 33.38
N ALA A 123 29.47 37.11 32.47
CA ALA A 123 29.44 37.61 31.09
C ALA A 123 28.21 37.12 30.30
N PHE A 124 27.59 36.02 30.73
CA PHE A 124 26.41 35.43 30.10
C PHE A 124 25.11 35.74 30.84
N ALA A 125 25.16 36.50 31.95
CA ALA A 125 23.99 36.71 32.82
C ALA A 125 22.84 37.47 32.16
N GLU A 126 23.11 38.31 31.15
CA GLU A 126 22.06 39.02 30.43
C GLU A 126 21.10 38.05 29.71
N ALA A 127 21.59 36.90 29.26
CA ALA A 127 20.78 35.88 28.58
C ALA A 127 19.72 35.24 29.50
N ASP A 128 19.92 35.27 30.83
CA ASP A 128 18.91 34.82 31.80
C ASP A 128 17.70 35.78 31.88
N THR A 129 17.81 37.00 31.33
CA THR A 129 16.76 38.03 31.38
C THR A 129 15.90 38.10 30.13
N TYR A 130 16.30 37.41 29.06
CA TYR A 130 15.61 37.44 27.78
C TYR A 130 14.34 36.58 27.80
N PRO A 131 13.30 36.92 26.99
CA PRO A 131 12.04 36.18 26.97
C PRO A 131 12.20 34.72 26.49
N THR A 132 13.17 34.48 25.61
CA THR A 132 13.65 33.15 25.21
C THR A 132 15.18 33.18 25.11
N ARG A 133 15.83 32.02 25.02
CA ARG A 133 17.27 31.93 24.74
C ARG A 133 17.62 30.56 24.16
N VAL A 134 18.87 30.38 23.73
CA VAL A 134 19.36 29.05 23.36
C VAL A 134 19.54 28.18 24.59
N ARG A 135 18.98 26.96 24.53
CA ARG A 135 19.01 25.98 25.62
C ARG A 135 19.21 24.59 25.05
N LEU A 136 19.77 23.70 25.86
CA LEU A 136 19.60 22.26 25.67
C LEU A 136 18.16 21.88 26.08
N PRO A 137 17.57 20.81 25.54
CA PRO A 137 16.30 20.28 26.00
C PRO A 137 16.35 19.81 27.46
N GLY A 138 15.24 19.97 28.17
CA GLY A 138 15.07 19.45 29.54
C GLY A 138 14.78 17.95 29.58
N GLU A 139 14.60 17.38 30.77
CA GLU A 139 14.21 15.98 30.89
C GLU A 139 12.85 15.70 30.23
N PRO A 140 12.70 14.57 29.51
CA PRO A 140 13.67 13.47 29.37
C PRO A 140 14.63 13.58 28.16
N LEU A 141 14.64 14.69 27.42
CA LEU A 141 15.54 14.91 26.26
C LEU A 141 16.86 15.59 26.65
N MET A 142 17.15 15.66 27.95
CA MET A 142 18.49 15.97 28.41
C MET A 142 19.43 14.79 28.13
N LEU A 143 19.96 14.77 26.90
CA LEU A 143 20.82 13.72 26.32
C LEU A 143 22.30 14.17 26.24
N VAL A 144 22.66 15.23 26.95
CA VAL A 144 24.08 15.61 27.17
C VAL A 144 24.41 15.29 28.61
N ASP A 145 25.07 14.15 28.85
CA ASP A 145 25.50 13.75 30.18
C ASP A 145 26.69 14.59 30.66
N ARG A 146 27.52 15.07 29.74
CA ARG A 146 28.69 15.89 30.03
C ARG A 146 29.24 16.56 28.79
N ILE A 147 29.82 17.73 29.00
CA ILE A 147 30.65 18.44 28.03
C ILE A 147 32.11 18.21 28.43
N ILE A 148 32.85 17.52 27.58
CA ILE A 148 34.25 17.18 27.80
C ILE A 148 35.15 18.39 27.56
N SER A 149 34.94 19.10 26.44
CA SER A 149 35.75 20.27 26.11
C SER A 149 35.00 21.24 25.21
N VAL A 150 35.38 22.51 25.27
CA VAL A 150 34.89 23.60 24.41
C VAL A 150 36.10 24.33 23.85
N LYS A 151 36.13 24.56 22.54
CA LYS A 151 37.12 25.41 21.86
C LYS A 151 36.40 26.51 21.11
N GLY A 152 36.88 27.74 21.25
CA GLY A 152 36.29 28.92 20.63
C GLY A 152 36.32 30.10 21.59
N GLU A 153 36.37 31.29 21.02
CA GLU A 153 36.31 32.55 21.79
C GLU A 153 34.84 32.83 22.15
N ALA A 154 34.53 32.85 23.46
CA ALA A 154 33.19 33.16 23.96
C ALA A 154 32.69 34.50 23.40
N GLY A 155 31.42 34.55 22.96
CA GLY A 155 30.82 35.78 22.43
C GLY A 155 31.31 36.23 21.03
N SER A 156 32.19 35.46 20.37
CA SER A 156 32.85 35.90 19.13
C SER A 156 32.01 35.76 17.85
N LEU A 157 30.99 34.90 17.84
CA LEU A 157 30.23 34.48 16.64
C LEU A 157 31.12 34.01 15.47
N LYS A 158 32.26 33.40 15.79
CA LYS A 158 33.16 32.75 14.82
C LYS A 158 32.94 31.23 14.85
N SER A 159 33.92 30.47 14.39
CA SER A 159 33.92 29.02 14.53
C SER A 159 34.16 28.59 15.98
N GLY A 160 33.70 27.37 16.30
CA GLY A 160 33.94 26.74 17.58
C GLY A 160 33.72 25.23 17.50
N ASN A 161 34.10 24.55 18.57
CA ASN A 161 34.03 23.11 18.70
C ASN A 161 33.59 22.75 20.13
N VAL A 162 32.76 21.72 20.26
CA VAL A 162 32.38 21.13 21.54
C VAL A 162 32.41 19.62 21.44
N VAL A 163 32.98 18.98 22.46
CA VAL A 163 32.99 17.52 22.60
C VAL A 163 32.09 17.14 23.77
N THR A 164 31.13 16.25 23.54
CA THR A 164 30.14 15.81 24.54
C THR A 164 30.02 14.30 24.60
N GLU A 165 29.45 13.78 25.68
CA GLU A 165 29.12 12.36 25.82
C GLU A 165 27.66 12.17 26.26
N HIS A 166 27.05 11.09 25.75
CA HIS A 166 25.71 10.61 26.13
C HIS A 166 25.79 9.15 26.59
N ASP A 167 25.27 8.85 27.77
CA ASP A 167 25.22 7.51 28.34
C ASP A 167 23.95 6.76 27.96
N ILE A 168 24.10 5.56 27.41
CA ILE A 168 22.98 4.68 27.10
C ILE A 168 22.72 3.80 28.31
N LEU A 169 21.84 4.26 29.19
CA LEU A 169 21.55 3.55 30.44
C LEU A 169 20.70 2.28 30.21
N PRO A 170 20.99 1.17 30.92
CA PRO A 170 20.10 0.02 30.97
C PRO A 170 18.70 0.44 31.44
N GLY A 171 17.66 -0.02 30.73
CA GLY A 171 16.28 0.32 31.04
C GLY A 171 15.88 1.76 30.70
N ALA A 172 16.69 2.50 29.93
CA ALA A 172 16.29 3.81 29.43
C ALA A 172 14.95 3.73 28.67
N TRP A 173 14.08 4.71 28.91
CA TRP A 173 12.69 4.72 28.45
C TRP A 173 12.53 4.66 26.92
N TYR A 174 13.58 5.02 26.18
CA TYR A 174 13.58 5.11 24.73
C TYR A 174 14.06 3.84 24.02
N LEU A 175 14.56 2.83 24.74
CA LEU A 175 15.16 1.66 24.10
C LEU A 175 14.14 0.91 23.25
N ASP A 176 14.51 0.61 22.00
CA ASP A 176 13.72 -0.20 21.06
C ASP A 176 14.53 -1.43 20.66
N CYS A 177 13.93 -2.63 20.79
CA CYS A 177 14.62 -3.91 20.62
C CYS A 177 15.98 -3.99 21.36
N GLY A 178 16.07 -3.35 22.54
CA GLY A 178 17.26 -3.32 23.37
C GLY A 178 18.37 -2.36 22.90
N ARG A 179 18.11 -1.46 21.96
CA ARG A 179 19.09 -0.49 21.42
C ARG A 179 18.59 0.94 21.52
N ILE A 180 19.51 1.90 21.47
CA ILE A 180 19.16 3.32 21.31
C ILE A 180 18.52 3.55 19.92
N PRO A 181 17.34 4.20 19.83
CA PRO A 181 16.71 4.48 18.54
C PRO A 181 17.41 5.62 17.81
N THR A 182 17.20 5.71 16.50
CA THR A 182 17.88 6.67 15.61
C THR A 182 17.69 8.11 16.08
N CYS A 183 16.46 8.51 16.39
CA CYS A 183 16.19 9.86 16.85
C CYS A 183 16.99 10.26 18.08
N ILE A 184 17.10 9.39 19.10
CA ILE A 184 17.81 9.72 20.34
C ILE A 184 19.32 9.77 20.09
N ALA A 185 19.86 8.89 19.24
CA ALA A 185 21.27 8.94 18.88
C ALA A 185 21.63 10.17 18.03
N VAL A 186 20.71 10.70 17.23
CA VAL A 186 20.96 11.95 16.49
C VAL A 186 20.73 13.17 17.40
N GLU A 187 19.69 13.15 18.23
CA GLU A 187 19.32 14.23 19.15
C GLU A 187 20.38 14.42 20.25
N ALA A 188 21.06 13.37 20.70
CA ALA A 188 22.18 13.51 21.64
C ALA A 188 23.32 14.39 21.09
N GLY A 189 23.38 14.62 19.78
CA GLY A 189 24.25 15.61 19.12
C GLY A 189 23.83 17.09 19.28
N GLN A 190 22.79 17.38 20.08
CA GLN A 190 22.20 18.71 20.32
C GLN A 190 23.11 19.78 20.98
N ALA A 191 24.39 19.49 21.22
CA ALA A 191 25.29 20.45 21.85
C ALA A 191 25.78 21.55 20.88
N ASP A 192 25.36 21.53 19.61
CA ASP A 192 25.42 22.70 18.73
C ASP A 192 24.65 23.89 19.34
N LEU A 193 23.55 23.64 20.06
CA LEU A 193 22.80 24.64 20.83
C LEU A 193 23.67 25.26 21.92
N PHE A 194 24.32 24.43 22.75
CA PHE A 194 25.25 24.94 23.76
C PHE A 194 26.36 25.78 23.12
N LEU A 195 26.97 25.27 22.04
CA LEU A 195 28.11 25.93 21.40
C LEU A 195 27.71 27.26 20.75
N CYS A 196 26.54 27.37 20.11
CA CYS A 196 26.09 28.64 19.55
C CYS A 196 25.73 29.68 20.63
N GLY A 197 25.15 29.25 21.76
CA GLY A 197 24.95 30.08 22.94
C GLY A 197 26.28 30.60 23.50
N TYR A 198 27.25 29.71 23.70
CA TYR A 198 28.61 30.06 24.15
C TYR A 198 29.33 31.03 23.20
N LEU A 199 29.17 30.86 21.89
CA LEU A 199 29.72 31.76 20.86
C LEU A 199 28.97 33.10 20.76
N GLY A 200 27.88 33.30 21.50
CA GLY A 200 27.26 34.62 21.73
C GLY A 200 26.02 34.94 20.92
N ILE A 201 25.27 33.93 20.44
CA ILE A 201 24.07 34.20 19.64
C ILE A 201 22.95 34.87 20.44
N ASP A 202 22.81 34.56 21.73
CA ASP A 202 21.79 35.15 22.60
C ASP A 202 21.95 36.67 22.73
N SER A 203 23.17 37.19 22.76
CA SER A 203 23.42 38.64 22.76
C SER A 203 23.00 39.34 21.45
N ARG A 204 22.74 38.58 20.37
CA ARG A 204 22.24 39.11 19.09
C ARG A 204 20.74 38.99 18.97
N THR A 205 20.19 37.82 19.32
CA THR A 205 18.75 37.55 19.19
C THR A 205 17.96 38.18 20.33
N ARG A 206 18.56 38.34 21.52
CA ARG A 206 17.94 38.90 22.73
C ARG A 206 16.61 38.24 23.08
N GLY A 207 16.50 36.94 22.76
CA GLY A 207 15.30 36.14 22.95
C GLY A 207 14.13 36.44 22.00
N LEU A 208 14.35 37.20 20.92
CA LEU A 208 13.31 37.52 19.94
C LEU A 208 13.29 36.56 18.74
N ALA A 209 14.30 35.69 18.62
CA ALA A 209 14.45 34.74 17.53
C ALA A 209 14.81 33.36 18.07
N MET A 210 14.12 32.33 17.57
CA MET A 210 14.15 30.95 18.07
C MET A 210 14.88 30.02 17.11
N TYR A 211 15.56 29.02 17.68
CA TYR A 211 16.35 28.04 16.93
C TYR A 211 15.46 27.14 16.06
N ARG A 212 15.80 26.97 14.78
CA ARG A 212 15.25 25.89 13.94
C ARG A 212 16.35 25.28 13.06
N LEU A 213 16.37 23.95 13.01
CA LEU A 213 17.12 23.20 12.01
C LEU A 213 16.48 23.39 10.63
N LEU A 214 17.29 23.55 9.59
CA LEU A 214 16.82 23.71 8.21
C LEU A 214 17.23 22.53 7.35
N ASP A 215 18.52 22.18 7.35
CA ASP A 215 19.06 21.16 6.46
C ASP A 215 20.15 20.37 7.19
N ALA A 216 20.20 19.07 6.95
CA ALA A 216 21.28 18.21 7.42
C ALA A 216 21.38 16.93 6.58
N GLU A 217 22.59 16.42 6.41
CA GLU A 217 22.86 15.11 5.84
C GLU A 217 23.44 14.20 6.92
N VAL A 218 22.75 13.11 7.22
CA VAL A 218 23.11 12.20 8.31
C VAL A 218 23.43 10.82 7.73
N THR A 219 24.61 10.30 8.09
CA THR A 219 25.03 8.94 7.75
C THR A 219 25.29 8.18 9.04
N VAL A 220 24.61 7.04 9.21
CA VAL A 220 24.94 6.07 10.26
C VAL A 220 25.93 5.07 9.68
N HIS A 221 27.02 4.75 10.39
CA HIS A 221 28.12 3.92 9.89
C HIS A 221 28.09 2.48 10.37
N ARG A 222 27.31 2.19 11.41
CA ARG A 222 27.22 0.87 12.04
C ARG A 222 25.86 0.63 12.67
N GLY A 223 25.66 -0.54 13.27
CA GLY A 223 24.43 -0.83 14.02
C GLY A 223 24.29 0.02 15.28
N MET A 224 23.05 0.25 15.72
CA MET A 224 22.73 1.11 16.85
C MET A 224 23.28 0.51 18.16
N PRO A 225 23.93 1.31 19.02
CA PRO A 225 24.54 0.81 20.24
C PRO A 225 23.56 0.19 21.25
N LEU A 226 24.09 -0.74 22.06
CA LEU A 226 23.40 -1.33 23.21
C LEU A 226 23.58 -0.47 24.48
N PRO A 227 22.73 -0.65 25.49
CA PRO A 227 22.95 -0.08 26.82
C PRO A 227 24.29 -0.46 27.44
N GLY A 228 24.77 0.38 28.36
CA GLY A 228 26.08 0.28 28.99
C GLY A 228 27.22 0.90 28.18
N ARG A 229 26.91 1.57 27.06
CA ARG A 229 27.86 2.30 26.21
C ARG A 229 27.65 3.80 26.32
N ALA A 230 28.69 4.57 26.00
CA ALA A 230 28.60 6.01 25.85
C ALA A 230 28.88 6.39 24.38
N ILE A 231 28.12 7.36 23.86
CA ILE A 231 28.37 7.97 22.56
C ILE A 231 29.11 9.28 22.79
N THR A 232 30.27 9.44 22.17
CA THR A 232 31.00 10.72 22.14
C THR A 232 30.66 11.47 20.85
N TYR A 233 30.34 12.76 20.95
CA TYR A 233 30.09 13.64 19.81
C TYR A 233 31.16 14.74 19.75
N ASP A 234 31.74 14.96 18.58
CA ASP A 234 32.62 16.09 18.27
C ASP A 234 31.87 17.01 17.29
N ILE A 235 31.36 18.12 17.81
CA ILE A 235 30.44 19.02 17.12
C ILE A 235 31.15 20.33 16.81
N ASN A 236 31.07 20.75 15.55
CA ASN A 236 31.79 21.90 15.03
C ASN A 236 30.81 22.91 14.43
N ILE A 237 30.81 24.14 14.94
CA ILE A 237 30.21 25.28 14.24
C ILE A 237 31.30 25.88 13.35
N GLU A 238 31.11 25.82 12.05
CA GLU A 238 32.09 26.28 11.06
C GLU A 238 32.06 27.80 10.93
N ARG A 239 30.86 28.38 10.88
CA ARG A 239 30.64 29.82 10.70
C ARG A 239 29.20 30.22 10.98
N PHE A 240 29.02 31.51 11.27
CA PHE A 240 27.74 32.19 11.23
C PHE A 240 27.57 32.96 9.91
N ALA A 241 26.32 33.15 9.51
CA ALA A 241 25.93 34.03 8.42
C ALA A 241 24.68 34.81 8.82
N ARG A 242 24.44 35.93 8.15
CA ARG A 242 23.27 36.77 8.39
C ARG A 242 22.57 37.06 7.07
N ASN A 243 21.25 36.93 7.05
CA ASN A 243 20.40 37.28 5.92
C ASN A 243 19.22 38.12 6.41
N GLY A 244 19.32 39.44 6.26
CA GLY A 244 18.40 40.37 6.92
C GLY A 244 18.55 40.27 8.44
N ASP A 245 17.47 39.95 9.15
CA ASP A 245 17.47 39.76 10.61
C ASP A 245 17.65 38.29 11.03
N ILE A 246 17.66 37.37 10.07
CA ILE A 246 17.88 35.94 10.31
C ILE A 246 19.37 35.68 10.50
N TRP A 247 19.70 35.05 11.63
CA TRP A 247 21.02 34.47 11.86
C TRP A 247 21.00 33.00 11.46
N LEU A 248 21.97 32.60 10.67
CA LEU A 248 22.21 31.22 10.26
C LEU A 248 23.57 30.79 10.78
N PHE A 249 23.71 29.50 11.05
CA PHE A 249 25.01 28.89 11.29
C PHE A 249 25.12 27.54 10.60
N PHE A 250 26.35 27.20 10.24
CA PHE A 250 26.69 25.99 9.52
C PHE A 250 27.52 25.12 10.42
N PHE A 251 27.17 23.84 10.51
CA PHE A 251 27.77 22.93 11.45
C PHE A 251 27.87 21.51 10.91
N ASN A 252 28.72 20.73 11.54
CA ASN A 252 28.87 19.30 11.31
C ASN A 252 29.19 18.63 12.64
N TYR A 253 28.98 17.31 12.71
CA TYR A 253 29.54 16.53 13.81
C TYR A 253 29.90 15.13 13.37
N GLU A 254 30.83 14.54 14.11
CA GLU A 254 31.18 13.13 14.06
C GLU A 254 30.93 12.53 15.45
N SER A 255 30.60 11.24 15.49
CA SER A 255 30.37 10.55 16.76
C SER A 255 30.95 9.14 16.77
N TRP A 256 31.31 8.66 17.96
CA TRP A 256 31.95 7.37 18.16
C TRP A 256 31.38 6.64 19.36
N VAL A 257 31.45 5.30 19.30
CA VAL A 257 31.19 4.41 20.44
C VAL A 257 32.32 3.39 20.50
N ASP A 258 32.97 3.29 21.66
CA ASP A 258 34.14 2.43 21.87
C ASP A 258 35.27 2.70 20.85
N GLY A 259 35.46 3.96 20.44
CA GLY A 259 36.47 4.39 19.47
C GLY A 259 36.10 4.19 17.99
N GLU A 260 34.96 3.58 17.69
CA GLU A 260 34.50 3.27 16.34
C GLU A 260 33.41 4.25 15.87
N PRO A 261 33.44 4.76 14.61
CA PRO A 261 32.48 5.75 14.12
C PRO A 261 31.02 5.28 14.17
N LEU A 262 30.11 6.14 14.64
CA LEU A 262 28.67 5.87 14.73
C LEU A 262 27.86 6.70 13.72
N ILE A 263 27.85 8.03 13.86
CA ILE A 263 27.11 8.97 13.00
C ILE A 263 28.04 10.08 12.52
N SER A 264 27.97 10.40 11.23
CA SER A 264 28.39 11.69 10.69
C SER A 264 27.17 12.54 10.37
N MET A 265 27.16 13.80 10.78
CA MET A 265 26.25 14.83 10.30
C MET A 265 27.05 15.87 9.52
N LYS A 266 26.70 16.07 8.25
CA LYS A 266 27.33 17.02 7.33
C LYS A 266 26.30 17.98 6.77
N ASN A 267 26.78 19.09 6.21
CA ASN A 267 25.94 20.12 5.60
C ASN A 267 24.83 20.62 6.55
N GLY A 268 25.09 20.61 7.85
CA GLY A 268 24.17 21.09 8.87
C GLY A 268 23.97 22.60 8.71
N CYS A 269 22.72 23.02 8.63
CA CYS A 269 22.32 24.41 8.55
C CYS A 269 21.15 24.62 9.50
N ALA A 270 21.31 25.53 10.45
CA ALA A 270 20.27 25.94 11.38
C ALA A 270 20.26 27.47 11.50
N GLY A 271 19.20 28.01 12.06
CA GLY A 271 19.05 29.44 12.20
C GLY A 271 18.14 29.88 13.33
N PHE A 272 18.11 31.19 13.53
CA PHE A 272 17.32 31.87 14.54
C PHE A 272 16.30 32.77 13.84
N PHE A 273 15.03 32.50 14.10
CA PHE A 273 13.90 33.09 13.39
C PHE A 273 12.94 33.75 14.36
N THR A 274 12.48 34.94 14.02
CA THR A 274 11.36 35.60 14.71
C THR A 274 10.05 34.82 14.48
N PRO A 275 9.04 34.98 15.36
CA PRO A 275 7.71 34.38 15.14
C PRO A 275 7.13 34.72 13.76
N GLU A 276 7.32 35.96 13.29
CA GLU A 276 6.84 36.43 11.99
C GLU A 276 7.52 35.74 10.81
N GLU A 277 8.82 35.45 10.93
CA GLU A 277 9.57 34.72 9.89
C GLU A 277 9.15 33.26 9.83
N LEU A 278 8.95 32.62 10.98
CA LEU A 278 8.45 31.24 11.06
C LEU A 278 7.05 31.10 10.45
N ALA A 279 6.16 32.07 10.70
CA ALA A 279 4.81 32.09 10.13
C ALA A 279 4.80 32.21 8.60
N LYS A 280 5.83 32.84 8.00
CA LYS A 280 5.96 33.03 6.54
C LYS A 280 6.51 31.82 5.79
N GLY A 281 7.09 30.84 6.48
CA GLY A 281 7.65 29.64 5.84
C GLY A 281 6.62 29.00 4.93
N LYS A 282 6.96 28.64 3.69
CA LYS A 282 6.00 28.11 2.69
C LYS A 282 5.71 26.61 2.83
N GLY A 283 6.48 25.90 3.65
CA GLY A 283 6.53 24.44 3.66
C GLY A 283 7.42 23.91 2.52
N VAL A 284 7.54 22.59 2.42
CA VAL A 284 8.27 21.95 1.32
C VAL A 284 7.40 21.96 0.07
N VAL A 285 7.98 22.37 -1.06
CA VAL A 285 7.32 22.33 -2.38
C VAL A 285 8.11 21.38 -3.27
N LEU A 286 7.44 20.34 -3.75
CA LEU A 286 8.01 19.40 -4.72
C LEU A 286 7.90 19.95 -6.13
N THR A 287 8.92 19.67 -6.92
CA THR A 287 8.92 19.88 -8.37
C THR A 287 7.97 18.89 -9.07
N ALA A 288 7.58 19.20 -10.31
CA ALA A 288 6.78 18.27 -11.12
C ALA A 288 7.49 16.93 -11.33
N GLU A 289 8.82 16.94 -11.46
CA GLU A 289 9.65 15.74 -11.56
C GLU A 289 9.59 14.90 -10.28
N GLU A 290 9.60 15.53 -9.10
CA GLU A 290 9.48 14.83 -7.82
C GLU A 290 8.09 14.25 -7.56
N MET A 291 7.07 14.74 -8.27
CA MET A 291 5.70 14.21 -8.20
C MET A 291 5.43 13.12 -9.25
N ALA A 292 6.19 13.09 -10.34
CA ALA A 292 5.97 12.15 -11.43
C ALA A 292 6.32 10.70 -11.04
N PRO A 293 5.64 9.69 -11.62
CA PRO A 293 6.04 8.29 -11.48
C PRO A 293 7.51 8.09 -11.89
N ALA A 294 8.22 7.23 -11.15
CA ALA A 294 9.61 6.90 -11.41
C ALA A 294 9.85 5.40 -11.13
N PRO A 295 10.82 4.75 -11.78
CA PRO A 295 11.09 3.34 -11.51
C PRO A 295 11.65 3.14 -10.10
N GLY A 296 11.05 2.23 -9.33
CA GLY A 296 11.60 1.74 -8.07
C GLY A 296 12.74 0.72 -8.28
N LYS A 297 13.54 0.49 -7.24
CA LYS A 297 14.61 -0.52 -7.23
C LYS A 297 14.21 -1.71 -6.34
N ALA A 298 14.10 -2.89 -6.92
CA ALA A 298 13.89 -4.13 -6.18
C ALA A 298 14.51 -5.31 -6.94
N PRO A 299 14.82 -6.43 -6.27
CA PRO A 299 15.15 -7.68 -6.95
C PRO A 299 14.09 -8.05 -7.99
N THR A 300 14.50 -8.67 -9.10
CA THR A 300 13.58 -9.06 -10.19
C THR A 300 12.48 -10.02 -9.73
N ASP A 301 12.78 -10.83 -8.72
CA ASP A 301 11.88 -11.78 -8.07
C ASP A 301 11.23 -11.22 -6.79
N TRP A 302 11.30 -9.91 -6.57
CA TRP A 302 10.76 -9.30 -5.36
C TRP A 302 9.27 -9.59 -5.21
N ALA A 303 8.97 -10.38 -4.18
CA ALA A 303 7.64 -10.63 -3.72
C ALA A 303 7.59 -10.43 -2.20
N PRO A 304 6.54 -9.76 -1.70
CA PRO A 304 6.36 -9.57 -0.27
C PRO A 304 6.08 -10.91 0.42
N PRO A 305 6.77 -11.24 1.53
CA PRO A 305 6.58 -12.51 2.23
C PRO A 305 5.14 -12.73 2.73
N ALA A 306 4.50 -11.68 3.24
CA ALA A 306 3.11 -11.73 3.70
C ALA A 306 2.15 -11.62 2.52
N PRO A 307 1.03 -12.38 2.52
CA PRO A 307 -0.02 -12.18 1.55
C PRO A 307 -0.71 -10.82 1.78
N PHE A 308 -1.06 -10.14 0.70
CA PHE A 308 -1.94 -8.99 0.71
C PHE A 308 -2.80 -8.96 -0.54
N ALA A 309 -3.99 -8.37 -0.44
CA ALA A 309 -4.80 -8.05 -1.62
C ALA A 309 -4.20 -6.82 -2.32
N ALA A 310 -4.34 -6.70 -3.64
CA ALA A 310 -3.79 -5.57 -4.40
C ALA A 310 -4.43 -4.20 -4.09
N GLY A 311 -5.19 -4.08 -3.00
CA GLY A 311 -5.89 -2.89 -2.57
C GLY A 311 -5.16 -2.07 -1.50
N LYS A 312 -5.83 -1.01 -1.06
CA LYS A 312 -5.41 -0.15 0.05
C LYS A 312 -5.95 -0.70 1.37
N GLU A 313 -5.20 -0.54 2.44
CA GLU A 313 -5.56 -0.89 3.81
C GLU A 313 -5.48 0.33 4.72
N SER A 314 -6.14 0.28 5.87
CA SER A 314 -6.05 1.29 6.93
C SER A 314 -6.15 0.60 8.29
N TYR A 315 -5.53 1.19 9.32
CA TYR A 315 -5.52 0.62 10.67
C TYR A 315 -5.85 1.68 11.71
N THR A 316 -6.84 1.36 12.54
CA THR A 316 -7.29 2.18 13.67
C THR A 316 -6.30 2.18 14.84
N ASP A 317 -6.49 3.07 15.80
CA ASP A 317 -5.71 3.16 17.04
C ASP A 317 -5.70 1.85 17.82
N ALA A 318 -6.84 1.15 17.82
CA ALA A 318 -6.97 -0.15 18.47
C ALA A 318 -6.08 -1.20 17.79
N GLN A 319 -6.05 -1.23 16.46
CA GLN A 319 -5.19 -2.13 15.67
C GLN A 319 -3.72 -1.77 15.85
N MET A 320 -3.37 -0.49 15.84
CA MET A 320 -2.01 -0.02 16.13
C MET A 320 -1.58 -0.31 17.58
N GLY A 321 -2.53 -0.35 18.51
CA GLY A 321 -2.34 -0.84 19.87
C GLY A 321 -2.08 -2.35 19.92
N ALA A 322 -2.77 -3.15 19.09
CA ALA A 322 -2.50 -4.59 18.95
C ALA A 322 -1.08 -4.83 18.41
N LEU A 323 -0.68 -4.12 17.35
CA LEU A 323 0.67 -4.21 16.78
C LEU A 323 1.77 -3.89 17.80
N ARG A 324 1.56 -2.91 18.69
CA ARG A 324 2.49 -2.59 19.79
C ARG A 324 2.72 -3.72 20.77
N ARG A 325 1.70 -4.54 21.00
CA ARG A 325 1.78 -5.71 21.88
C ARG A 325 2.29 -6.97 21.17
N GLY A 326 2.70 -6.85 19.90
CA GLY A 326 3.09 -8.00 19.07
C GLY A 326 1.90 -8.78 18.50
N ASP A 327 0.66 -8.30 18.65
CA ASP A 327 -0.53 -8.94 18.07
C ASP A 327 -0.71 -8.52 16.62
N TYR A 328 0.01 -9.22 15.72
CA TYR A 328 -0.06 -8.98 14.28
C TYR A 328 -1.42 -9.33 13.69
N ALA A 329 -2.09 -10.37 14.20
CA ALA A 329 -3.40 -10.78 13.69
C ALA A 329 -4.49 -9.76 14.04
N GLY A 330 -4.46 -9.21 15.25
CA GLY A 330 -5.35 -8.14 15.68
C GLY A 330 -5.15 -6.83 14.90
N CYS A 331 -3.94 -6.57 14.38
CA CYS A 331 -3.66 -5.41 13.53
C CYS A 331 -3.95 -5.68 12.05
N PHE A 332 -3.20 -6.60 11.44
CA PHE A 332 -3.16 -6.86 10.00
C PHE A 332 -4.17 -7.91 9.52
N GLY A 333 -4.84 -8.60 10.45
CA GLY A 333 -5.85 -9.58 10.15
C GLY A 333 -5.34 -11.04 10.11
N PRO A 334 -6.23 -11.99 9.76
CA PRO A 334 -6.03 -13.42 9.99
C PRO A 334 -4.84 -14.03 9.23
N ALA A 335 -4.34 -13.37 8.18
CA ALA A 335 -3.14 -13.80 7.46
C ALA A 335 -1.90 -13.91 8.36
N PHE A 336 -1.86 -13.18 9.47
CA PHE A 336 -0.74 -13.17 10.41
C PHE A 336 -0.96 -14.11 11.61
N ALA A 337 -2.14 -14.73 11.75
CA ALA A 337 -2.47 -15.57 12.90
C ALA A 337 -1.69 -16.90 12.93
N GLY A 338 -1.25 -17.40 11.77
CA GLY A 338 -0.52 -18.66 11.64
C GLY A 338 1.00 -18.54 11.81
N LEU A 339 1.53 -17.37 12.16
CA LEU A 339 2.97 -17.17 12.31
C LEU A 339 3.47 -17.88 13.59
N PRO A 340 4.49 -18.75 13.50
CA PRO A 340 4.99 -19.52 14.65
C PRO A 340 5.94 -18.65 15.51
N LEU A 341 5.42 -17.56 16.05
CA LEU A 341 6.13 -16.61 16.91
C LEU A 341 5.52 -16.64 18.31
N ALA A 342 6.37 -16.78 19.34
CA ALA A 342 5.91 -16.84 20.73
C ALA A 342 5.67 -15.44 21.31
N LYS A 343 6.58 -14.52 21.04
CA LYS A 343 6.58 -13.12 21.47
C LYS A 343 7.02 -12.25 20.27
N PRO A 344 6.10 -11.92 19.36
CA PRO A 344 6.46 -11.18 18.16
C PRO A 344 6.95 -9.77 18.48
N VAL A 345 7.92 -9.25 17.69
CA VAL A 345 8.39 -7.87 17.83
C VAL A 345 7.25 -6.89 17.55
N GLY A 346 6.87 -6.11 18.55
CA GLY A 346 5.87 -5.04 18.41
C GLY A 346 6.44 -3.73 17.87
N LEU A 347 5.66 -2.66 17.97
CA LEU A 347 6.13 -1.28 17.83
C LEU A 347 6.47 -0.64 19.19
N PRO A 348 7.29 0.43 19.22
CA PRO A 348 7.56 1.15 20.45
C PRO A 348 6.30 1.68 21.15
N SER A 349 6.37 1.71 22.48
CA SER A 349 5.27 2.08 23.37
C SER A 349 5.71 3.17 24.37
N GLY A 350 4.84 3.52 25.33
CA GLY A 350 5.12 4.58 26.30
C GLY A 350 5.36 5.94 25.63
N ARG A 351 6.44 6.63 26.02
CA ARG A 351 6.85 7.93 25.43
C ARG A 351 7.21 7.83 23.95
N MET A 352 7.58 6.64 23.47
CA MET A 352 7.87 6.35 22.06
C MET A 352 6.63 5.90 21.26
N LYS A 353 5.42 6.04 21.81
CA LYS A 353 4.19 5.91 21.01
C LYS A 353 4.03 7.16 20.13
N LEU A 354 4.63 7.13 18.94
CA LEU A 354 4.72 8.29 18.03
C LEU A 354 3.80 8.25 16.79
N VAL A 355 2.95 7.21 16.66
CA VAL A 355 1.98 7.07 15.56
C VAL A 355 0.73 6.42 16.12
N ASP A 356 -0.43 7.06 15.96
CA ASP A 356 -1.69 6.54 16.50
C ASP A 356 -2.37 5.59 15.54
N ARG A 357 -2.41 5.93 14.25
CA ARG A 357 -3.21 5.25 13.23
C ARG A 357 -2.56 5.27 11.86
N ILE A 358 -3.01 4.38 10.97
CA ILE A 358 -2.62 4.35 9.56
C ILE A 358 -3.85 4.70 8.72
N LEU A 359 -3.79 5.84 8.04
CA LEU A 359 -4.86 6.35 7.19
C LEU A 359 -4.94 5.57 5.88
N GLU A 360 -3.79 5.27 5.29
CA GLU A 360 -3.67 4.51 4.06
C GLU A 360 -2.36 3.71 4.05
N LEU A 361 -2.41 2.45 3.67
CA LEU A 361 -1.27 1.61 3.35
C LEU A 361 -1.55 0.95 1.99
N SER A 362 -0.65 1.15 1.04
CA SER A 362 -0.73 0.55 -0.29
C SER A 362 0.58 -0.19 -0.59
N PRO A 363 0.61 -1.53 -0.54
CA PRO A 363 1.84 -2.31 -0.74
C PRO A 363 2.49 -2.17 -2.13
N ARG A 364 1.73 -1.69 -3.12
CA ARG A 364 2.19 -1.40 -4.50
C ARG A 364 1.98 0.07 -4.89
N GLY A 365 1.68 0.91 -3.90
CA GLY A 365 1.43 2.34 -4.11
C GLY A 365 2.70 3.17 -4.19
N GLY A 366 2.50 4.48 -4.26
CA GLY A 366 3.59 5.45 -4.33
C GLY A 366 4.16 5.62 -5.73
N ARG A 367 4.92 6.70 -5.94
CA ARG A 367 5.47 7.04 -7.26
C ARG A 367 6.42 5.99 -7.84
N TYR A 368 6.96 5.12 -6.99
CA TYR A 368 7.92 4.07 -7.35
C TYR A 368 7.29 2.68 -7.51
N GLY A 369 6.01 2.50 -7.15
CA GLY A 369 5.30 1.22 -7.23
C GLY A 369 5.75 0.15 -6.24
N LEU A 370 6.60 0.49 -5.26
CA LEU A 370 7.16 -0.45 -4.26
C LEU A 370 6.50 -0.34 -2.88
N GLY A 371 5.52 0.54 -2.72
CA GLY A 371 4.80 0.71 -1.47
C GLY A 371 4.67 2.17 -1.03
N MET A 372 3.55 2.47 -0.39
CA MET A 372 3.25 3.75 0.25
C MET A 372 2.52 3.52 1.57
N VAL A 373 2.81 4.35 2.57
CA VAL A 373 2.06 4.34 3.83
C VAL A 373 1.90 5.76 4.39
N GLN A 374 0.71 6.06 4.91
CA GLN A 374 0.35 7.31 5.56
C GLN A 374 -0.10 7.06 7.01
N GLY A 375 0.71 7.51 7.96
CA GLY A 375 0.42 7.45 9.40
C GLY A 375 -0.02 8.80 9.95
N GLU A 376 -0.75 8.80 11.06
CA GLU A 376 -1.23 10.02 11.73
C GLU A 376 -1.05 9.92 13.24
N MET A 377 -0.75 11.06 13.89
CA MET A 377 -0.73 11.24 15.33
C MET A 377 -1.50 12.51 15.71
N ASP A 378 -2.31 12.43 16.77
CA ASP A 378 -2.93 13.61 17.35
C ASP A 378 -1.92 14.36 18.22
N VAL A 379 -1.80 15.67 17.99
CA VAL A 379 -0.85 16.52 18.72
C VAL A 379 -1.56 17.15 19.90
N HIS A 380 -1.04 16.86 21.10
CA HIS A 380 -1.56 17.39 22.35
C HIS A 380 -0.62 18.48 22.90
N PRO A 381 -1.14 19.64 23.36
CA PRO A 381 -0.31 20.73 23.88
C PRO A 381 0.58 20.33 25.07
N ASP A 382 0.17 19.34 25.85
CA ASP A 382 0.84 18.78 27.02
C ASP A 382 1.68 17.54 26.69
N ALA A 383 1.90 17.25 25.40
CA ALA A 383 2.79 16.16 24.99
C ALA A 383 4.20 16.38 25.56
N TRP A 384 4.76 15.32 26.16
CA TRP A 384 6.00 15.38 26.92
C TRP A 384 7.17 16.01 26.14
N HIS A 385 7.25 15.75 24.84
CA HIS A 385 8.30 16.27 23.97
C HIS A 385 8.14 17.75 23.64
N LEU A 386 6.93 18.31 23.72
CA LEU A 386 6.72 19.75 23.56
C LEU A 386 7.12 20.51 24.83
N LEU A 387 6.85 19.92 26.01
CA LEU A 387 7.13 20.55 27.30
C LEU A 387 8.63 20.64 27.62
N CYS A 388 9.43 19.66 27.16
CA CYS A 388 10.87 19.66 27.44
C CYS A 388 11.74 20.25 26.30
N HIS A 389 11.19 20.45 25.11
CA HIS A 389 11.91 20.94 23.93
C HIS A 389 11.15 22.12 23.31
N PHE A 390 11.47 23.37 23.61
CA PHE A 390 12.24 23.85 24.76
C PHE A 390 11.29 24.48 25.78
N THR A 391 11.72 24.60 27.04
CA THR A 391 10.86 25.08 28.14
C THR A 391 10.27 26.49 27.92
N ASP A 392 10.89 27.31 27.07
CA ASP A 392 10.45 28.65 26.69
C ASP A 392 10.08 28.79 25.20
N ASP A 393 10.22 27.72 24.40
CA ASP A 393 9.85 27.63 22.98
C ASP A 393 9.41 26.20 22.66
N HIS A 394 8.18 25.86 23.05
CA HIS A 394 7.63 24.52 22.88
C HIS A 394 7.48 24.15 21.39
N VAL A 395 8.30 23.22 20.92
CA VAL A 395 8.34 22.76 19.52
C VAL A 395 8.77 21.30 19.46
N MET A 396 8.12 20.49 18.63
CA MET A 396 8.52 19.08 18.52
C MET A 396 9.95 18.96 17.95
N PRO A 397 10.82 18.13 18.53
CA PRO A 397 12.15 17.86 17.99
C PRO A 397 12.09 17.27 16.57
N GLY A 398 12.92 17.77 15.66
CA GLY A 398 13.00 17.26 14.28
C GLY A 398 13.45 15.79 14.19
N THR A 399 14.24 15.35 15.16
CA THR A 399 14.66 13.94 15.30
C THR A 399 13.47 13.03 15.66
N LEU A 400 12.57 13.47 16.55
CA LEU A 400 11.33 12.73 16.82
C LEU A 400 10.40 12.70 15.61
N MET A 401 10.34 13.78 14.83
CA MET A 401 9.62 13.79 13.56
C MET A 401 10.15 12.73 12.58
N TYR A 402 11.47 12.57 12.49
CA TYR A 402 12.11 11.48 11.75
C TYR A 402 11.68 10.10 12.29
N GLU A 403 11.65 9.92 13.61
CA GLU A 403 11.24 8.65 14.22
C GLU A 403 9.78 8.30 13.95
N CYS A 404 8.89 9.29 13.90
CA CYS A 404 7.48 9.06 13.54
C CYS A 404 7.38 8.49 12.12
N CYS A 405 8.16 9.04 11.18
CA CYS A 405 8.28 8.52 9.83
C CYS A 405 8.88 7.10 9.82
N LEU A 406 9.91 6.83 10.64
CA LEU A 406 10.53 5.51 10.75
C LEU A 406 9.56 4.46 11.33
N HIS A 407 8.77 4.81 12.35
CA HIS A 407 7.72 3.95 12.89
C HIS A 407 6.65 3.65 11.83
N THR A 408 6.23 4.66 11.08
CA THR A 408 5.26 4.51 9.99
C THR A 408 5.82 3.60 8.90
N PHE A 409 7.09 3.77 8.53
CA PHE A 409 7.78 2.91 7.57
C PHE A 409 7.85 1.45 8.07
N ARG A 410 8.21 1.25 9.34
CA ARG A 410 8.25 -0.07 9.98
C ARG A 410 6.90 -0.78 9.92
N VAL A 411 5.77 -0.07 10.08
CA VAL A 411 4.43 -0.66 9.92
C VAL A 411 4.25 -1.26 8.52
N LEU A 412 4.63 -0.52 7.48
CA LEU A 412 4.57 -1.03 6.11
C LEU A 412 5.43 -2.28 5.95
N LEU A 413 6.67 -2.28 6.43
CA LEU A 413 7.57 -3.43 6.31
C LEU A 413 7.06 -4.66 7.07
N MET A 414 6.55 -4.47 8.29
CA MET A 414 5.89 -5.53 9.05
C MET A 414 4.67 -6.08 8.30
N ARG A 415 3.86 -5.21 7.69
CA ARG A 415 2.71 -5.62 6.87
C ARG A 415 3.13 -6.36 5.60
N LEU A 416 4.26 -6.02 4.98
CA LEU A 416 4.83 -6.77 3.87
C LEU A 416 5.38 -8.14 4.29
N GLY A 417 5.54 -8.37 5.60
CA GLY A 417 5.92 -9.66 6.18
C GLY A 417 7.32 -9.69 6.78
N TRP A 418 7.97 -8.54 6.97
CA TRP A 418 9.23 -8.46 7.71
C TRP A 418 8.96 -8.42 9.21
N VAL A 419 8.66 -9.61 9.74
CA VAL A 419 8.28 -9.89 11.12
C VAL A 419 9.20 -10.94 11.71
N ALA A 420 9.45 -10.88 13.02
CA ALA A 420 10.28 -11.85 13.72
C ALA A 420 9.99 -11.89 15.24
N GLU A 421 10.66 -12.81 15.92
CA GLU A 421 10.62 -13.01 17.36
C GLU A 421 11.35 -11.89 18.10
N GLU A 422 10.82 -11.45 19.24
CA GLU A 422 11.49 -10.45 20.08
C GLU A 422 12.88 -10.93 20.51
N GLY A 423 13.87 -10.03 20.44
CA GLY A 423 15.27 -10.36 20.70
C GLY A 423 16.02 -11.01 19.54
N SER A 424 15.34 -11.42 18.46
CA SER A 424 15.99 -11.97 17.26
C SER A 424 16.33 -10.90 16.22
N CYS A 425 15.64 -9.76 16.23
CA CYS A 425 15.89 -8.66 15.31
C CYS A 425 15.70 -7.27 15.94
N TRP A 426 16.17 -6.24 15.23
CA TRP A 426 15.94 -4.82 15.53
C TRP A 426 15.81 -4.03 14.21
N TYR A 427 15.29 -2.81 14.28
CA TYR A 427 15.13 -1.93 13.13
C TYR A 427 16.03 -0.72 13.28
N GLU A 428 16.84 -0.44 12.27
CA GLU A 428 17.84 0.64 12.32
C GLU A 428 18.17 1.15 10.93
N PRO A 429 18.81 2.33 10.78
CA PRO A 429 19.24 2.82 9.49
C PRO A 429 20.23 1.88 8.82
N VAL A 430 20.25 1.91 7.49
CA VAL A 430 21.20 1.09 6.74
C VAL A 430 22.57 1.75 6.78
N PRO A 431 23.61 1.08 7.30
CA PRO A 431 24.94 1.68 7.38
C PRO A 431 25.45 2.18 6.03
N GLY A 432 26.03 3.37 6.03
CA GLY A 432 26.57 4.04 4.85
C GLY A 432 25.53 4.72 3.95
N VAL A 433 24.22 4.56 4.20
CA VAL A 433 23.19 5.32 3.48
C VAL A 433 23.02 6.69 4.13
N THR A 434 23.26 7.76 3.36
CA THR A 434 23.05 9.13 3.80
C THR A 434 21.59 9.53 3.62
N SER A 435 20.92 9.88 4.73
CA SER A 435 19.60 10.53 4.71
C SER A 435 19.77 12.05 4.70
N ARG A 436 19.05 12.75 3.82
CA ARG A 436 19.03 14.23 3.78
C ARG A 436 17.69 14.73 4.32
N LEU A 437 17.76 15.58 5.34
CA LEU A 437 16.61 16.19 5.99
C LEU A 437 16.46 17.63 5.52
N GLU A 438 15.23 18.01 5.15
CA GLU A 438 14.83 19.39 4.89
C GLU A 438 13.65 19.76 5.78
N CYS A 439 13.85 20.77 6.63
CA CYS A 439 12.85 21.31 7.53
C CYS A 439 12.42 22.70 7.06
N ARG A 440 11.12 22.88 6.79
CA ARG A 440 10.51 24.12 6.29
C ARG A 440 9.28 24.52 7.09
N GLY A 441 9.10 23.94 8.27
CA GLY A 441 8.02 24.22 9.20
C GLY A 441 8.24 23.53 10.55
N GLN A 442 7.22 23.56 11.40
CA GLN A 442 7.31 23.16 12.81
C GLN A 442 5.98 22.56 13.29
N VAL A 443 6.05 21.73 14.33
CA VAL A 443 4.88 21.27 15.09
C VAL A 443 4.90 21.97 16.43
N LEU A 444 3.80 22.66 16.74
CA LEU A 444 3.63 23.48 17.93
C LEU A 444 2.52 22.91 18.81
N PRO A 445 2.38 23.37 20.07
CA PRO A 445 1.23 23.03 20.92
C PRO A 445 -0.14 23.36 20.28
N SER A 446 -0.18 24.30 19.34
CA SER A 446 -1.40 24.64 18.61
C SER A 446 -1.74 23.68 17.47
N THR A 447 -0.75 22.93 16.96
CA THR A 447 -0.95 21.92 15.90
C THR A 447 -1.93 20.86 16.38
N LYS A 448 -2.84 20.43 15.52
CA LYS A 448 -3.84 19.41 15.87
C LYS A 448 -3.43 18.04 15.43
N LYS A 449 -2.89 17.93 14.22
CA LYS A 449 -2.54 16.66 13.61
C LYS A 449 -1.19 16.71 12.92
N ALA A 450 -0.40 15.68 13.19
CA ALA A 450 0.79 15.35 12.45
C ALA A 450 0.51 14.15 11.55
N MET A 451 0.86 14.23 10.26
CA MET A 451 0.73 13.13 9.31
C MET A 451 2.08 12.83 8.67
N TYR A 452 2.38 11.55 8.46
CA TYR A 452 3.63 11.03 7.96
C TYR A 452 3.37 10.21 6.71
N GLU A 453 4.04 10.52 5.61
CA GLU A 453 3.87 9.83 4.33
C GLU A 453 5.21 9.24 3.89
N ILE A 454 5.25 7.93 3.65
CA ILE A 454 6.48 7.20 3.30
C ILE A 454 6.32 6.52 1.95
N VAL A 455 7.21 6.86 1.01
CA VAL A 455 7.19 6.35 -0.37
C VAL A 455 8.41 5.48 -0.63
N VAL A 456 8.21 4.18 -0.77
CA VAL A 456 9.33 3.23 -0.89
C VAL A 456 9.96 3.35 -2.27
N LYS A 457 11.27 3.65 -2.31
CA LYS A 457 12.09 3.81 -3.51
C LYS A 457 12.92 2.58 -3.83
N GLU A 458 13.40 1.92 -2.79
CA GLU A 458 14.23 0.71 -2.90
C GLU A 458 13.83 -0.28 -1.80
N ILE A 459 13.73 -1.57 -2.15
CA ILE A 459 13.43 -2.62 -1.18
C ILE A 459 14.08 -3.94 -1.61
N GLY A 460 14.66 -4.67 -0.65
CA GLY A 460 15.26 -5.97 -0.94
C GLY A 460 16.03 -6.55 0.24
N TYR A 461 17.02 -7.37 -0.11
CA TYR A 461 17.92 -8.02 0.83
C TYR A 461 19.36 -7.71 0.43
N ARG A 462 20.23 -7.47 1.41
CA ARG A 462 21.69 -7.33 1.22
C ARG A 462 22.30 -8.68 0.79
N GLU A 463 23.57 -8.68 0.42
CA GLU A 463 24.30 -9.91 0.06
C GLU A 463 24.29 -10.95 1.19
N ASP A 464 24.37 -10.47 2.43
CA ASP A 464 24.19 -11.28 3.62
C ASP A 464 22.71 -11.57 3.93
N GLY A 465 21.78 -11.41 3.00
CA GLY A 465 20.36 -11.69 3.22
C GLY A 465 19.65 -10.77 4.22
N THR A 466 20.29 -9.73 4.77
CA THR A 466 19.65 -8.79 5.69
C THR A 466 18.60 -7.95 4.95
N PRO A 467 17.32 -7.92 5.40
CA PRO A 467 16.29 -7.10 4.77
C PRO A 467 16.57 -5.62 4.92
N TYR A 468 16.37 -4.84 3.86
CA TYR A 468 16.52 -3.38 3.88
C TYR A 468 15.59 -2.66 2.90
N ALA A 469 15.19 -1.45 3.26
CA ALA A 469 14.38 -0.59 2.41
C ALA A 469 14.83 0.87 2.53
N ILE A 470 14.63 1.64 1.46
CA ILE A 470 14.92 3.07 1.37
C ILE A 470 13.69 3.77 0.80
N ALA A 471 13.28 4.86 1.43
CA ALA A 471 12.11 5.63 1.07
C ALA A 471 12.41 7.13 1.06
N ASP A 472 11.56 7.88 0.36
CA ASP A 472 11.39 9.31 0.63
C ASP A 472 10.24 9.46 1.62
N ALA A 473 10.42 10.30 2.63
CA ALA A 473 9.44 10.49 3.69
C ALA A 473 9.07 11.97 3.83
N PHE A 474 7.79 12.23 4.07
CA PHE A 474 7.23 13.57 4.25
C PHE A 474 6.50 13.64 5.57
N MET A 475 6.54 14.82 6.19
CA MET A 475 5.70 15.11 7.35
C MET A 475 4.86 16.35 7.09
N TYR A 476 3.64 16.31 7.59
CA TYR A 476 2.65 17.36 7.50
C TYR A 476 2.19 17.77 8.89
N ALA A 477 2.04 19.08 9.11
CA ALA A 477 1.37 19.65 10.28
C ALA A 477 0.09 20.34 9.80
N ASP A 478 -1.07 19.87 10.28
CA ASP A 478 -2.40 20.36 9.87
C ASP A 478 -2.57 20.47 8.34
N GLY A 479 -2.13 19.43 7.62
CA GLY A 479 -2.21 19.34 6.16
C GLY A 479 -1.11 20.07 5.39
N ARG A 480 -0.25 20.83 6.07
CA ARG A 480 0.88 21.53 5.44
C ARG A 480 2.14 20.68 5.48
N ARG A 481 2.76 20.41 4.33
CA ARG A 481 4.06 19.69 4.28
C ARG A 481 5.19 20.53 4.86
N ILE A 482 5.77 20.08 5.97
CA ILE A 482 6.79 20.79 6.72
C ILE A 482 8.18 20.15 6.64
N ILE A 483 8.26 18.85 6.36
CA ILE A 483 9.53 18.12 6.27
C ILE A 483 9.57 17.23 5.02
N HIS A 484 10.75 17.10 4.45
CA HIS A 484 11.12 16.08 3.49
C HIS A 484 12.42 15.40 3.92
N ILE A 485 12.39 14.07 3.96
CA ILE A 485 13.55 13.23 4.25
C ILE A 485 13.82 12.39 3.01
N HIS A 486 14.91 12.70 2.33
CA HIS A 486 15.38 11.89 1.22
C HIS A 486 16.17 10.71 1.75
N ASN A 487 15.99 9.55 1.13
CA ASN A 487 16.75 8.33 1.46
C ASN A 487 16.63 7.95 2.95
N MET A 488 15.45 8.08 3.56
CA MET A 488 15.19 7.44 4.84
C MET A 488 15.37 5.94 4.66
N SER A 489 16.27 5.35 5.43
CA SER A 489 16.63 3.95 5.27
C SER A 489 16.33 3.16 6.53
N VAL A 490 15.98 1.89 6.35
CA VAL A 490 15.79 0.96 7.44
C VAL A 490 16.27 -0.42 7.02
N ARG A 491 16.98 -1.10 7.90
CA ARG A 491 17.27 -2.53 7.84
C ARG A 491 16.70 -3.23 9.06
N MET A 492 16.39 -4.50 8.88
CA MET A 492 16.01 -5.40 9.96
C MET A 492 17.25 -6.16 10.43
N GLY A 493 18.06 -5.55 11.30
CA GLY A 493 19.27 -6.17 11.85
C GLY A 493 18.94 -7.44 12.61
N GLY A 494 19.75 -8.50 12.45
CA GLY A 494 19.44 -9.86 12.93
C GLY A 494 18.41 -10.63 12.08
N GLY A 495 17.60 -9.92 11.28
CA GLY A 495 16.69 -10.52 10.30
C GLY A 495 17.43 -11.09 9.10
N ARG A 496 16.87 -12.16 8.52
CA ARG A 496 17.47 -12.90 7.41
C ARG A 496 16.39 -13.33 6.42
N LYS A 497 16.64 -13.18 5.11
CA LYS A 497 15.72 -13.57 4.02
C LYS A 497 15.16 -14.98 4.22
N ASP A 498 16.05 -15.95 4.39
CA ASP A 498 15.72 -17.37 4.56
C ASP A 498 14.90 -17.64 5.83
N ALA A 499 15.20 -16.95 6.94
CA ALA A 499 14.41 -17.05 8.17
C ALA A 499 12.99 -16.49 7.99
N ILE A 500 12.85 -15.33 7.34
CA ILE A 500 11.55 -14.71 7.06
C ILE A 500 10.74 -15.59 6.11
N GLU A 501 11.35 -16.08 5.03
CA GLU A 501 10.69 -16.99 4.08
C GLU A 501 10.30 -18.30 4.74
N ALA A 502 11.16 -18.87 5.60
CA ALA A 502 10.86 -20.07 6.37
C ALA A 502 9.71 -19.83 7.36
N LEU A 503 9.65 -18.65 8.00
CA LEU A 503 8.57 -18.27 8.91
C LEU A 503 7.24 -18.19 8.16
N TRP A 504 7.20 -17.59 6.98
CA TRP A 504 5.98 -17.54 6.15
C TRP A 504 5.65 -18.86 5.48
N LYS A 505 6.64 -19.67 5.10
CA LYS A 505 6.43 -21.04 4.62
C LYS A 505 5.83 -21.89 5.72
N LYS A 506 6.39 -21.83 6.94
CA LYS A 506 5.82 -22.45 8.12
C LYS A 506 4.44 -21.90 8.39
N ALA A 507 4.19 -20.60 8.33
CA ALA A 507 2.85 -20.07 8.51
C ALA A 507 1.87 -20.61 7.47
N ARG A 508 2.30 -20.89 6.23
CA ARG A 508 1.48 -21.53 5.20
C ARG A 508 1.28 -23.04 5.41
N THR A 509 2.19 -23.71 6.12
CA THR A 509 2.11 -25.16 6.44
C THR A 509 1.57 -25.47 7.84
N SER A 510 1.68 -24.52 8.77
CA SER A 510 1.33 -24.57 10.21
C SER A 510 0.08 -23.74 10.50
N ALA A 511 -0.29 -22.79 9.61
CA ALA A 511 -1.70 -22.65 9.32
C ALA A 511 -2.16 -24.00 8.79
N GLY A 512 -2.60 -24.84 9.73
CA GLY A 512 -3.92 -25.41 9.58
C GLY A 512 -4.74 -24.31 8.93
N VAL A 513 -5.08 -24.56 7.67
CA VAL A 513 -5.93 -23.75 6.82
C VAL A 513 -6.90 -22.96 7.71
N PRO A 514 -7.03 -21.62 7.55
CA PRO A 514 -7.74 -20.74 8.50
C PRO A 514 -8.92 -21.49 9.09
N ALA A 515 -8.97 -21.63 10.43
CA ALA A 515 -9.72 -22.59 11.28
C ALA A 515 -11.19 -22.86 10.90
N ASP A 516 -11.42 -23.18 9.65
CA ASP A 516 -12.68 -23.27 8.91
C ASP A 516 -12.40 -23.83 7.49
N SER A 517 -11.44 -24.76 7.38
CA SER A 517 -11.18 -25.49 6.14
C SER A 517 -11.83 -26.84 6.06
N GLY A 518 -12.42 -27.26 7.17
CA GLY A 518 -13.42 -28.29 7.13
C GLY A 518 -14.73 -27.67 6.63
N PRO A 519 -15.61 -28.49 6.03
CA PRO A 519 -16.99 -28.07 5.82
C PRO A 519 -17.57 -27.57 7.14
N ARG A 520 -18.11 -26.34 7.14
CA ARG A 520 -18.82 -25.83 8.33
C ARG A 520 -20.08 -26.64 8.61
N PRO A 521 -20.57 -26.65 9.86
CA PRO A 521 -21.87 -27.23 10.17
C PRO A 521 -22.95 -26.65 9.26
N ALA A 522 -23.61 -27.51 8.48
CA ALA A 522 -24.63 -27.10 7.54
C ALA A 522 -25.93 -26.77 8.27
N ILE A 523 -26.51 -25.60 7.98
CA ILE A 523 -27.90 -25.28 8.27
C ILE A 523 -28.79 -25.96 7.22
N PHE A 524 -28.35 -25.93 5.96
CA PHE A 524 -28.89 -26.73 4.86
C PHE A 524 -27.74 -27.44 4.17
N ASP A 525 -27.79 -28.76 4.13
CA ASP A 525 -26.75 -29.64 3.61
C ASP A 525 -26.94 -29.93 2.11
N ASN A 526 -26.02 -30.72 1.53
CA ASN A 526 -26.06 -31.07 0.11
C ASN A 526 -27.33 -31.84 -0.28
N ALA A 527 -27.92 -32.60 0.65
CA ALA A 527 -29.20 -33.25 0.42
C ALA A 527 -30.32 -32.20 0.24
N SER A 528 -30.33 -31.17 1.10
CA SER A 528 -31.24 -30.02 0.97
C SER A 528 -31.04 -29.27 -0.34
N ILE A 529 -29.78 -29.00 -0.72
CA ILE A 529 -29.48 -28.33 -2.01
C ILE A 529 -29.98 -29.17 -3.19
N THR A 530 -29.70 -30.47 -3.17
CA THR A 530 -30.10 -31.41 -4.23
C THR A 530 -31.62 -31.57 -4.30
N ALA A 531 -32.31 -31.61 -3.16
CA ALA A 531 -33.77 -31.64 -3.11
C ALA A 531 -34.40 -30.41 -3.77
N PHE A 532 -33.83 -29.23 -3.56
CA PHE A 532 -34.30 -28.02 -4.25
C PHE A 532 -33.94 -28.03 -5.75
N ALA A 533 -32.75 -28.50 -6.13
CA ALA A 533 -32.28 -28.52 -7.51
C ALA A 533 -33.07 -29.50 -8.40
N VAL A 534 -33.27 -30.74 -7.94
CA VAL A 534 -33.86 -31.83 -8.76
C VAL A 534 -34.91 -32.68 -8.04
N GLY A 535 -35.09 -32.54 -6.72
CA GLY A 535 -36.01 -33.33 -5.90
C GLY A 535 -37.27 -32.57 -5.47
N LYS A 536 -37.73 -32.82 -4.24
CA LYS A 536 -38.90 -32.15 -3.64
C LYS A 536 -38.49 -30.87 -2.91
N PRO A 537 -38.94 -29.68 -3.32
CA PRO A 537 -38.62 -28.43 -2.61
C PRO A 537 -39.04 -28.43 -1.14
N SER A 538 -40.08 -29.20 -0.75
CA SER A 538 -40.48 -29.32 0.64
C SER A 538 -39.49 -30.10 1.51
N GLU A 539 -38.65 -30.96 0.95
CA GLU A 539 -37.58 -31.65 1.70
C GLU A 539 -36.48 -30.66 2.11
N ALA A 540 -36.27 -29.60 1.32
CA ALA A 540 -35.33 -28.54 1.63
C ALA A 540 -35.94 -27.46 2.55
N PHE A 541 -37.17 -27.02 2.28
CA PHE A 541 -37.75 -25.84 2.92
C PHE A 541 -38.94 -26.15 3.84
N GLY A 542 -39.49 -27.36 3.85
CA GLY A 542 -40.62 -27.74 4.69
C GLY A 542 -42.00 -27.50 4.07
N ASP A 543 -43.05 -27.68 4.89
CA ASP A 543 -44.42 -27.94 4.45
C ASP A 543 -45.04 -26.91 3.51
N ARG A 544 -44.70 -25.61 3.63
CA ARG A 544 -45.25 -24.59 2.72
C ARG A 544 -44.87 -24.82 1.26
N TYR A 545 -43.80 -25.57 1.01
CA TYR A 545 -43.30 -25.85 -0.33
C TYR A 545 -43.88 -27.14 -0.94
N LYS A 546 -44.74 -27.88 -0.20
CA LYS A 546 -45.44 -29.08 -0.73
C LYS A 546 -46.26 -28.80 -1.98
N ILE A 547 -46.77 -27.57 -2.13
CA ILE A 547 -47.48 -27.13 -3.34
C ILE A 547 -46.62 -27.22 -4.62
N PHE A 548 -45.29 -27.22 -4.48
CA PHE A 548 -44.31 -27.32 -5.56
C PHE A 548 -43.73 -28.74 -5.71
N ASP A 549 -44.05 -29.66 -4.80
CA ASP A 549 -43.68 -31.07 -4.96
C ASP A 549 -44.59 -31.72 -6.01
N GLU A 550 -45.90 -31.42 -5.92
CA GLU A 550 -46.96 -31.97 -6.76
C GLU A 550 -47.97 -30.84 -7.05
N GLY A 551 -48.01 -30.33 -8.29
CA GLY A 551 -49.06 -29.42 -8.76
C GLY A 551 -48.59 -28.06 -9.31
N ARG A 552 -47.51 -27.47 -8.80
CA ARG A 552 -46.92 -26.21 -9.31
C ARG A 552 -45.44 -26.33 -9.62
N VAL A 553 -44.95 -25.54 -10.57
CA VAL A 553 -43.53 -25.46 -10.91
C VAL A 553 -42.87 -24.27 -10.21
N ILE A 554 -41.75 -24.51 -9.53
CA ILE A 554 -40.91 -23.48 -8.93
C ILE A 554 -39.60 -23.35 -9.72
N ALA A 555 -39.03 -22.14 -9.76
CA ALA A 555 -37.66 -21.97 -10.22
C ALA A 555 -36.69 -22.68 -9.27
N ARG A 556 -35.82 -23.53 -9.83
CA ARG A 556 -34.89 -24.38 -9.07
C ARG A 556 -33.46 -23.85 -9.15
N LEU A 557 -32.54 -24.50 -8.45
CA LEU A 557 -31.12 -24.38 -8.75
C LEU A 557 -30.71 -25.32 -9.90
N PRO A 558 -29.55 -25.09 -10.54
CA PRO A 558 -28.97 -26.08 -11.44
C PRO A 558 -28.66 -27.40 -10.72
N GLY A 559 -28.83 -28.52 -11.42
CA GLY A 559 -28.44 -29.86 -10.96
C GLY A 559 -27.07 -30.28 -11.51
N GLU A 560 -26.63 -31.48 -11.17
CA GLU A 560 -25.36 -32.04 -11.67
C GLU A 560 -25.32 -32.11 -13.21
N PRO A 561 -24.18 -31.82 -13.86
CA PRO A 561 -22.88 -31.47 -13.27
C PRO A 561 -22.67 -29.93 -13.11
N TYR A 562 -23.75 -29.12 -13.11
CA TYR A 562 -23.69 -27.65 -13.00
C TYR A 562 -24.09 -27.11 -11.63
N LYS A 563 -24.14 -27.98 -10.61
CA LYS A 563 -24.47 -27.62 -9.23
C LYS A 563 -23.18 -27.21 -8.53
N PHE A 564 -23.07 -25.94 -8.16
CA PHE A 564 -21.87 -25.37 -7.53
C PHE A 564 -22.19 -24.75 -6.17
N LEU A 565 -23.03 -25.46 -5.41
CA LEU A 565 -23.45 -25.14 -4.06
C LEU A 565 -23.64 -26.45 -3.31
N ASP A 566 -22.91 -26.65 -2.22
CA ASP A 566 -23.01 -27.88 -1.41
C ASP A 566 -23.77 -27.65 -0.12
N ARG A 567 -23.70 -26.45 0.47
CA ARG A 567 -24.35 -26.17 1.75
C ARG A 567 -24.52 -24.69 2.04
N VAL A 568 -25.50 -24.38 2.89
CA VAL A 568 -25.64 -23.08 3.55
C VAL A 568 -25.31 -23.24 5.01
N VAL A 569 -24.40 -22.41 5.48
CA VAL A 569 -23.73 -22.55 6.79
C VAL A 569 -23.99 -21.36 7.70
N LYS A 570 -24.56 -20.28 7.15
CA LYS A 570 -24.95 -19.09 7.90
C LYS A 570 -26.17 -18.43 7.28
N ILE A 571 -27.10 -17.98 8.13
CA ILE A 571 -28.27 -17.17 7.76
C ILE A 571 -28.45 -16.08 8.82
N GLU A 572 -28.55 -14.83 8.40
CA GLU A 572 -28.75 -13.68 9.28
C GLU A 572 -29.76 -12.68 8.69
N ASN A 573 -30.42 -11.93 9.56
CA ASN A 573 -31.29 -10.80 9.20
C ASN A 573 -32.44 -11.14 8.24
N CYS A 574 -32.83 -12.40 8.16
CA CYS A 574 -34.03 -12.84 7.46
C CYS A 574 -34.66 -14.05 8.15
N ARG A 575 -35.91 -14.32 7.77
CA ARG A 575 -36.66 -15.50 8.21
C ARG A 575 -37.23 -16.20 6.98
N GLN A 576 -37.36 -17.50 7.09
CA GLN A 576 -37.89 -18.31 6.01
C GLN A 576 -39.30 -17.83 5.61
N TRP A 577 -39.52 -17.70 4.30
CA TRP A 577 -40.76 -17.21 3.68
C TRP A 577 -41.14 -15.75 3.97
N GLU A 578 -40.23 -14.95 4.52
CA GLU A 578 -40.42 -13.49 4.65
C GLU A 578 -39.63 -12.75 3.57
N LEU A 579 -40.28 -12.43 2.45
CA LEU A 579 -39.63 -11.71 1.35
C LEU A 579 -39.34 -10.25 1.71
N LYS A 580 -38.14 -9.98 2.24
CA LYS A 580 -37.63 -8.66 2.62
C LYS A 580 -36.15 -8.49 2.26
N ALA A 581 -35.77 -7.24 1.98
CA ALA A 581 -34.36 -6.85 1.86
C ALA A 581 -33.63 -6.95 3.22
N GLY A 582 -32.31 -7.09 3.18
CA GLY A 582 -31.42 -7.13 4.35
C GLY A 582 -30.94 -8.54 4.73
N GLY A 583 -31.62 -9.58 4.25
CA GLY A 583 -31.24 -10.97 4.47
C GLY A 583 -29.84 -11.29 3.96
N TYR A 584 -29.12 -12.12 4.71
CA TYR A 584 -27.74 -12.47 4.45
C TYR A 584 -27.51 -13.97 4.63
N ILE A 585 -26.75 -14.58 3.72
CA ILE A 585 -26.30 -15.96 3.86
C ILE A 585 -24.81 -16.12 3.56
N GLU A 586 -24.20 -17.13 4.16
CA GLU A 586 -22.95 -17.71 3.69
C GLU A 586 -23.19 -19.15 3.24
N ALA A 587 -22.67 -19.46 2.06
CA ALA A 587 -22.81 -20.73 1.39
C ALA A 587 -21.43 -21.27 1.00
N GLU A 588 -21.29 -22.59 0.89
CA GLU A 588 -20.03 -23.25 0.56
C GLU A 588 -20.15 -24.16 -0.66
N TYR A 589 -19.08 -24.19 -1.44
CA TYR A 589 -18.85 -25.14 -2.51
C TYR A 589 -17.48 -25.79 -2.33
N ASP A 590 -17.46 -27.11 -2.25
CA ASP A 590 -16.25 -27.92 -2.21
C ASP A 590 -15.69 -28.04 -3.61
N VAL A 591 -14.53 -27.45 -3.90
CA VAL A 591 -13.89 -27.51 -5.21
C VAL A 591 -13.10 -28.82 -5.34
N PRO A 592 -13.57 -29.80 -6.13
CA PRO A 592 -12.84 -31.05 -6.29
C PRO A 592 -11.67 -30.82 -7.26
N PRO A 593 -10.43 -31.22 -6.91
CA PRO A 593 -9.27 -30.96 -7.77
C PRO A 593 -9.37 -31.62 -9.16
N GLY A 594 -10.11 -32.72 -9.27
CA GLY A 594 -10.32 -33.48 -10.51
C GLY A 594 -11.60 -33.11 -11.27
N GLU A 595 -12.27 -32.02 -10.89
CA GLU A 595 -13.59 -31.70 -11.44
C GLU A 595 -13.55 -31.38 -12.94
N TRP A 596 -14.65 -31.71 -13.63
CA TRP A 596 -14.73 -31.72 -15.09
C TRP A 596 -14.33 -30.38 -15.71
N TYR A 597 -14.68 -29.25 -15.08
CA TYR A 597 -14.44 -27.92 -15.66
C TYR A 597 -12.96 -27.51 -15.65
N PHE A 598 -12.12 -28.08 -14.78
CA PHE A 598 -10.67 -27.85 -14.83
C PHE A 598 -10.04 -28.55 -16.04
N LYS A 599 -10.52 -29.76 -16.33
CA LYS A 599 -10.09 -30.53 -17.49
C LYS A 599 -10.58 -29.89 -18.80
N SER A 600 -11.83 -29.45 -18.82
CA SER A 600 -12.47 -28.89 -20.01
C SER A 600 -12.08 -27.45 -20.32
N GLY A 601 -11.65 -26.65 -19.33
CA GLY A 601 -11.40 -25.21 -19.49
C GLY A 601 -10.12 -24.80 -20.24
N ALA A 602 -9.20 -25.74 -20.48
CA ALA A 602 -7.91 -25.53 -21.17
C ALA A 602 -6.99 -24.42 -20.60
N GLN A 603 -7.23 -23.99 -19.35
CA GLN A 603 -6.54 -22.85 -18.73
C GLN A 603 -5.98 -23.15 -17.33
N GLY A 604 -6.19 -24.35 -16.79
CA GLY A 604 -5.70 -24.77 -15.48
C GLY A 604 -6.39 -24.16 -14.26
N SER A 605 -7.13 -23.07 -14.42
CA SER A 605 -7.97 -22.43 -13.40
C SER A 605 -9.47 -22.54 -13.72
N MET A 606 -10.32 -22.31 -12.73
CA MET A 606 -11.78 -22.39 -12.86
C MET A 606 -12.29 -21.45 -13.98
N PRO A 607 -13.09 -21.95 -14.94
CA PRO A 607 -13.70 -21.15 -16.00
C PRO A 607 -14.60 -20.03 -15.46
N PHE A 608 -14.75 -18.95 -16.24
CA PHE A 608 -15.51 -17.78 -15.81
C PHE A 608 -16.99 -18.14 -15.55
N ALA A 609 -17.60 -18.96 -16.42
CA ALA A 609 -18.96 -19.43 -16.22
C ALA A 609 -19.16 -20.13 -14.86
N VAL A 610 -18.23 -20.99 -14.47
CA VAL A 610 -18.30 -21.76 -13.22
C VAL A 610 -18.13 -20.84 -12.02
N LEU A 611 -17.13 -19.95 -12.05
CA LEU A 611 -16.91 -18.98 -10.96
C LEU A 611 -18.12 -18.06 -10.78
N LEU A 612 -18.73 -17.63 -11.88
CA LEU A 612 -19.94 -16.82 -11.84
C LEU A 612 -21.11 -17.61 -11.22
N GLU A 613 -21.30 -18.88 -11.57
CA GLU A 613 -22.35 -19.72 -10.96
C GLU A 613 -22.14 -19.97 -9.46
N VAL A 614 -20.90 -20.19 -9.02
CA VAL A 614 -20.55 -20.28 -7.58
C VAL A 614 -21.01 -19.01 -6.83
N ALA A 615 -20.97 -17.85 -7.49
CA ALA A 615 -21.46 -16.60 -6.93
C ALA A 615 -22.99 -16.44 -7.02
N LEU A 616 -23.61 -16.94 -8.10
CA LEU A 616 -25.02 -16.70 -8.42
C LEU A 616 -26.00 -17.70 -7.81
N GLN A 617 -25.66 -18.98 -7.70
CA GLN A 617 -26.56 -20.02 -7.16
C GLN A 617 -27.00 -19.73 -5.72
N PRO A 618 -26.13 -19.24 -4.81
CA PRO A 618 -26.56 -18.82 -3.48
C PRO A 618 -27.60 -17.68 -3.48
N CYS A 619 -27.61 -16.81 -4.51
CA CYS A 619 -28.68 -15.81 -4.67
C CYS A 619 -30.03 -16.49 -4.93
N GLY A 620 -30.06 -17.52 -5.79
CA GLY A 620 -31.24 -18.33 -6.04
C GLY A 620 -31.71 -19.09 -4.80
N TRP A 621 -30.77 -19.63 -4.01
CA TRP A 621 -31.09 -20.25 -2.73
C TRP A 621 -31.73 -19.25 -1.76
N LEU A 622 -31.15 -18.06 -1.59
CA LEU A 622 -31.70 -17.03 -0.71
C LEU A 622 -33.09 -16.59 -1.18
N ALA A 623 -33.29 -16.39 -2.49
CA ALA A 623 -34.60 -16.05 -3.04
C ALA A 623 -35.66 -17.13 -2.70
N ALA A 624 -35.29 -18.41 -2.79
CA ALA A 624 -36.14 -19.52 -2.41
C ALA A 624 -36.38 -19.57 -0.90
N TYR A 625 -35.34 -19.41 -0.07
CA TYR A 625 -35.48 -19.37 1.39
C TYR A 625 -36.46 -18.28 1.84
N LEU A 626 -36.42 -17.11 1.21
CA LEU A 626 -37.32 -15.99 1.48
C LEU A 626 -38.76 -16.17 0.97
N GLY A 627 -39.08 -17.28 0.29
CA GLY A 627 -40.44 -17.55 -0.15
C GLY A 627 -40.88 -16.81 -1.40
N SER A 628 -39.95 -16.36 -2.26
CA SER A 628 -40.28 -15.51 -3.41
C SER A 628 -41.40 -16.08 -4.30
N ALA A 629 -41.34 -17.39 -4.59
CA ALA A 629 -42.33 -18.09 -5.41
C ALA A 629 -43.70 -18.24 -4.72
N LEU A 630 -43.75 -18.23 -3.38
CA LEU A 630 -45.01 -18.29 -2.61
C LEU A 630 -45.83 -17.01 -2.72
N THR A 631 -45.23 -15.90 -3.14
CA THR A 631 -45.92 -14.61 -3.25
C THR A 631 -46.82 -14.50 -4.48
N SER A 632 -46.80 -15.51 -5.36
CA SER A 632 -47.62 -15.56 -6.58
C SER A 632 -48.45 -16.85 -6.65
N PRO A 633 -49.72 -16.78 -7.10
CA PRO A 633 -50.53 -17.96 -7.41
C PRO A 633 -50.10 -18.65 -8.71
N SER A 634 -49.37 -17.96 -9.59
CA SER A 634 -48.87 -18.48 -10.86
C SER A 634 -47.41 -18.91 -10.77
N ASP A 635 -47.02 -19.88 -11.58
CA ASP A 635 -45.63 -20.35 -11.68
C ASP A 635 -44.72 -19.25 -12.24
N LEU A 636 -43.55 -19.08 -11.60
CA LEU A 636 -42.59 -18.03 -11.90
C LEU A 636 -41.23 -18.64 -12.24
N SER A 637 -40.63 -18.16 -13.33
CA SER A 637 -39.25 -18.44 -13.72
C SER A 637 -38.31 -17.41 -13.10
N PHE A 638 -37.15 -17.86 -12.61
CA PHE A 638 -36.09 -17.02 -12.06
C PHE A 638 -35.02 -16.78 -13.13
N ARG A 639 -34.68 -15.51 -13.37
CA ARG A 639 -33.69 -15.11 -14.38
C ARG A 639 -32.77 -14.04 -13.84
N ASN A 640 -31.47 -14.18 -14.09
CA ASN A 640 -30.53 -13.09 -13.87
C ASN A 640 -30.83 -11.97 -14.88
N LEU A 641 -30.73 -10.72 -14.46
CA LEU A 641 -30.96 -9.54 -15.29
C LEU A 641 -29.68 -8.79 -15.63
N GLY A 642 -28.61 -9.08 -14.90
CA GLY A 642 -27.32 -8.44 -15.07
C GLY A 642 -26.54 -8.35 -13.76
N GLY A 643 -25.35 -7.76 -13.87
CA GLY A 643 -24.50 -7.50 -12.72
C GLY A 643 -23.22 -6.80 -13.13
N THR A 644 -22.44 -6.44 -12.12
CA THR A 644 -21.08 -5.94 -12.30
C THR A 644 -20.19 -6.52 -11.22
N ALA A 645 -18.99 -6.94 -11.59
CA ALA A 645 -18.09 -7.63 -10.69
C ALA A 645 -16.63 -7.50 -11.11
N THR A 646 -15.73 -7.89 -10.21
CA THR A 646 -14.29 -7.98 -10.42
C THR A 646 -13.79 -9.31 -9.89
N GLN A 647 -12.92 -9.97 -10.65
CA GLN A 647 -12.17 -11.13 -10.20
C GLN A 647 -10.79 -10.67 -9.67
N TYR A 648 -10.45 -11.08 -8.46
CA TYR A 648 -9.22 -10.66 -7.75
C TYR A 648 -8.15 -11.76 -7.71
N ALA A 649 -8.56 -13.01 -7.84
CA ALA A 649 -7.66 -14.16 -7.88
C ALA A 649 -8.25 -15.28 -8.75
N GLU A 650 -7.37 -16.15 -9.25
CA GLU A 650 -7.79 -17.40 -9.89
C GLU A 650 -8.16 -18.46 -8.84
N VAL A 651 -9.10 -19.32 -9.19
CA VAL A 651 -9.41 -20.53 -8.42
C VAL A 651 -8.71 -21.69 -9.08
N MET A 652 -7.73 -22.27 -8.38
CA MET A 652 -6.96 -23.42 -8.83
C MET A 652 -7.60 -24.73 -8.31
N PRO A 653 -7.22 -25.90 -8.87
CA PRO A 653 -7.73 -27.20 -8.43
C PRO A 653 -7.55 -27.49 -6.93
N ASP A 654 -6.54 -26.89 -6.28
CA ASP A 654 -6.24 -27.04 -4.85
C ASP A 654 -6.91 -25.98 -3.96
N ALA A 655 -7.93 -25.29 -4.47
CA ALA A 655 -8.64 -24.24 -3.76
C ALA A 655 -9.30 -24.72 -2.46
N GLY A 656 -9.75 -25.98 -2.40
CA GLY A 656 -10.51 -26.51 -1.26
C GLY A 656 -11.93 -25.94 -1.27
N ILE A 657 -12.32 -25.23 -0.21
CA ILE A 657 -13.69 -24.71 -0.07
C ILE A 657 -13.76 -23.25 -0.55
N LEU A 658 -14.73 -22.95 -1.41
CA LEU A 658 -15.16 -21.60 -1.71
C LEU A 658 -16.33 -21.21 -0.81
N VAL A 659 -16.25 -20.02 -0.21
CA VAL A 659 -17.33 -19.45 0.60
C VAL A 659 -17.97 -18.29 -0.18
N THR A 660 -19.25 -18.38 -0.49
CA THR A 660 -20.01 -17.29 -1.12
C THR A 660 -20.86 -16.59 -0.07
N ARG A 661 -20.62 -15.29 0.10
CA ARG A 661 -21.45 -14.37 0.89
C ARG A 661 -22.45 -13.69 -0.02
N VAL A 662 -23.73 -13.76 0.32
CA VAL A 662 -24.79 -13.09 -0.42
C VAL A 662 -25.66 -12.27 0.52
N LYS A 663 -25.90 -11.01 0.16
CA LYS A 663 -26.85 -10.14 0.84
C LYS A 663 -27.90 -9.65 -0.16
N ILE A 664 -29.18 -9.88 0.12
CA ILE A 664 -30.25 -9.25 -0.66
C ILE A 664 -30.39 -7.79 -0.22
N THR A 665 -30.11 -6.84 -1.10
CA THR A 665 -30.08 -5.40 -0.78
C THR A 665 -31.39 -4.70 -1.10
N LYS A 666 -32.17 -5.24 -2.04
CA LYS A 666 -33.44 -4.67 -2.45
C LYS A 666 -34.41 -5.76 -2.91
N VAL A 667 -35.69 -5.55 -2.62
CA VAL A 667 -36.80 -6.29 -3.22
C VAL A 667 -37.80 -5.28 -3.76
N SER A 668 -38.23 -5.48 -5.00
CA SER A 668 -39.28 -4.69 -5.66
C SER A 668 -40.34 -5.62 -6.23
N GLN A 669 -41.61 -5.27 -6.06
CA GLN A 669 -42.74 -6.00 -6.63
C GLN A 669 -43.62 -5.04 -7.43
N SER A 670 -43.85 -5.34 -8.70
CA SER A 670 -44.72 -4.53 -9.57
C SER A 670 -45.27 -5.38 -10.72
N GLY A 671 -46.57 -5.28 -10.99
CA GLY A 671 -47.20 -5.93 -12.16
C GLY A 671 -47.03 -7.46 -12.22
N GLY A 672 -46.95 -8.14 -11.07
CA GLY A 672 -46.71 -9.59 -11.01
C GLY A 672 -45.25 -10.01 -11.23
N MET A 673 -44.32 -9.06 -11.34
CA MET A 673 -42.88 -9.27 -11.37
C MET A 673 -42.25 -8.97 -10.01
N ILE A 674 -41.21 -9.74 -9.66
CA ILE A 674 -40.40 -9.52 -8.46
C ILE A 674 -38.97 -9.30 -8.91
N ILE A 675 -38.35 -8.19 -8.51
CA ILE A 675 -36.94 -7.91 -8.78
C ILE A 675 -36.17 -7.88 -7.46
N GLN A 676 -35.01 -8.53 -7.45
CA GLN A 676 -34.17 -8.69 -6.27
C GLN A 676 -32.73 -8.33 -6.60
N ASP A 677 -32.17 -7.42 -5.81
CA ASP A 677 -30.78 -6.97 -5.96
C ASP A 677 -29.93 -7.60 -4.85
N TYR A 678 -28.70 -7.97 -5.21
CA TYR A 678 -27.79 -8.70 -4.35
C TYR A 678 -26.37 -8.11 -4.36
N ASP A 679 -25.74 -8.06 -3.19
CA ASP A 679 -24.29 -8.01 -3.07
C ASP A 679 -23.77 -9.46 -2.99
N MET A 680 -22.70 -9.77 -3.72
CA MET A 680 -22.07 -11.09 -3.73
C MET A 680 -20.55 -11.00 -3.58
N GLU A 681 -19.99 -11.89 -2.76
CA GLU A 681 -18.54 -12.03 -2.56
C GLU A 681 -18.17 -13.50 -2.40
N VAL A 682 -17.27 -14.00 -3.24
CA VAL A 682 -16.68 -15.35 -3.17
C VAL A 682 -15.30 -15.26 -2.53
N LEU A 683 -15.06 -16.07 -1.50
CA LEU A 683 -13.80 -16.17 -0.79
C LEU A 683 -13.18 -17.56 -0.97
N CYS A 684 -11.86 -17.61 -1.06
CA CYS A 684 -11.07 -18.84 -1.00
C CYS A 684 -10.02 -18.70 0.09
N LYS A 685 -10.05 -19.59 1.10
CA LYS A 685 -9.14 -19.55 2.27
C LYS A 685 -9.12 -18.15 2.91
N GLY A 686 -10.30 -17.53 3.07
CA GLY A 686 -10.49 -16.19 3.64
C GLY A 686 -10.13 -15.00 2.74
N ARG A 687 -9.68 -15.23 1.49
CA ARG A 687 -9.32 -14.16 0.54
C ARG A 687 -10.40 -13.99 -0.52
N THR A 688 -10.78 -12.75 -0.83
CA THR A 688 -11.73 -12.46 -1.92
C THR A 688 -11.17 -12.91 -3.27
N VAL A 689 -11.93 -13.75 -3.97
CA VAL A 689 -11.67 -14.23 -5.33
C VAL A 689 -12.54 -13.48 -6.33
N TYR A 690 -13.81 -13.27 -6.01
CA TYR A 690 -14.78 -12.62 -6.90
C TYR A 690 -15.74 -11.77 -6.08
N LYS A 691 -16.03 -10.54 -6.53
CA LYS A 691 -16.95 -9.66 -5.81
C LYS A 691 -17.72 -8.77 -6.77
N GLY A 692 -18.99 -8.57 -6.48
CA GLY A 692 -19.84 -7.73 -7.31
C GLY A 692 -21.24 -7.56 -6.77
N VAL A 693 -22.09 -7.01 -7.63
CA VAL A 693 -23.52 -6.89 -7.41
C VAL A 693 -24.25 -7.52 -8.58
N THR A 694 -25.43 -8.07 -8.32
CA THR A 694 -26.26 -8.70 -9.35
C THR A 694 -27.75 -8.51 -9.08
N GLN A 695 -28.55 -8.64 -10.12
CA GLN A 695 -30.00 -8.51 -10.05
C GLN A 695 -30.67 -9.73 -10.67
N PHE A 696 -31.71 -10.23 -10.01
CA PHE A 696 -32.57 -11.29 -10.52
C PHE A 696 -34.02 -10.84 -10.59
N GLY A 697 -34.77 -11.44 -11.53
CA GLY A 697 -36.20 -11.23 -11.66
C GLY A 697 -36.98 -12.54 -11.66
N PHE A 698 -38.19 -12.50 -11.11
CA PHE A 698 -39.21 -13.54 -11.25
C PHE A 698 -40.25 -13.13 -12.29
N PHE A 699 -40.49 -14.00 -13.25
CA PHE A 699 -41.33 -13.73 -14.43
C PHE A 699 -42.33 -14.84 -14.65
N SER A 700 -43.56 -14.49 -15.03
CA SER A 700 -44.50 -15.47 -15.58
C SER A 700 -44.04 -15.93 -16.97
N LYS A 701 -44.51 -17.11 -17.42
CA LYS A 701 -44.24 -17.60 -18.79
C LYS A 701 -44.64 -16.59 -19.87
N LYS A 702 -45.75 -15.87 -19.67
CA LYS A 702 -46.21 -14.81 -20.59
C LYS A 702 -45.18 -13.67 -20.69
N ALA A 703 -44.71 -13.17 -19.55
CA ALA A 703 -43.71 -12.10 -19.52
C ALA A 703 -42.38 -12.52 -20.20
N LEU A 704 -41.99 -13.79 -20.07
CA LEU A 704 -40.82 -14.33 -20.77
C LEU A 704 -41.03 -14.50 -22.28
N SER A 705 -42.24 -14.76 -22.75
CA SER A 705 -42.53 -14.88 -24.19
C SER A 705 -42.54 -13.53 -24.93
N GLU A 706 -42.68 -12.41 -24.19
CA GLU A 706 -42.78 -11.05 -24.73
C GLU A 706 -41.45 -10.27 -24.60
N GLN A 707 -40.32 -10.97 -24.47
CA GLN A 707 -39.00 -10.34 -24.31
C GLN A 707 -38.59 -9.56 -25.58
N LEU A 708 -38.32 -8.26 -25.41
CA LEU A 708 -37.95 -7.34 -26.48
C LEU A 708 -36.43 -7.27 -26.76
N GLY A 709 -35.61 -8.02 -26.01
CA GLY A 709 -34.16 -7.91 -26.10
C GLY A 709 -33.58 -6.65 -25.46
N VAL A 710 -32.28 -6.42 -25.67
CA VAL A 710 -31.54 -5.27 -25.18
C VAL A 710 -31.95 -4.02 -25.98
N ARG A 711 -32.60 -3.05 -25.32
CA ARG A 711 -33.01 -1.80 -25.95
C ARG A 711 -31.81 -0.90 -26.24
N GLY A 712 -31.77 -0.30 -27.44
CA GLY A 712 -30.71 0.65 -27.82
C GLY A 712 -29.34 0.02 -28.02
N ALA A 713 -29.27 -1.28 -28.35
CA ALA A 713 -28.02 -1.95 -28.66
C ALA A 713 -27.36 -1.36 -29.92
N ALA A 714 -26.35 -0.51 -29.72
CA ALA A 714 -25.53 0.05 -30.80
C ALA A 714 -24.50 -0.98 -31.26
N ARG A 715 -24.91 -1.88 -32.16
CA ARG A 715 -24.02 -2.87 -32.77
C ARG A 715 -23.20 -2.23 -33.88
N TYR A 716 -21.96 -2.66 -34.03
CA TYR A 716 -21.15 -2.32 -35.20
C TYR A 716 -21.54 -3.23 -36.37
N THR A 717 -21.78 -2.61 -37.52
CA THR A 717 -22.15 -3.30 -38.77
C THR A 717 -21.00 -3.15 -39.76
N PRO A 718 -20.25 -4.23 -40.06
CA PRO A 718 -19.22 -4.20 -41.09
C PRO A 718 -19.79 -3.79 -42.46
N SER A 719 -19.05 -2.96 -43.19
CA SER A 719 -19.33 -2.61 -44.58
C SER A 719 -19.07 -3.79 -45.53
N ALA A 720 -19.60 -3.72 -46.74
CA ALA A 720 -19.37 -4.77 -47.75
C ALA A 720 -17.88 -4.96 -48.09
N ALA A 721 -17.08 -3.88 -48.04
CA ALA A 721 -15.64 -3.94 -48.25
C ALA A 721 -14.92 -4.64 -47.07
N GLU A 722 -15.30 -4.31 -45.84
CA GLU A 722 -14.78 -4.99 -44.64
C GLU A 722 -15.18 -6.48 -44.65
N LEU A 723 -16.40 -6.83 -45.05
CA LEU A 723 -16.82 -8.23 -45.14
C LEU A 723 -16.01 -9.01 -46.19
N ALA A 724 -15.70 -8.40 -47.34
CA ALA A 724 -14.85 -9.03 -48.35
C ALA A 724 -13.41 -9.23 -47.85
N ASP A 725 -12.86 -8.24 -47.13
CA ASP A 725 -11.53 -8.32 -46.50
C ASP A 725 -11.51 -9.37 -45.36
N ALA A 726 -12.56 -9.43 -44.54
CA ALA A 726 -12.74 -10.46 -43.53
C ALA A 726 -12.82 -11.85 -44.16
N GLU A 727 -13.55 -12.01 -45.26
CA GLU A 727 -13.67 -13.28 -45.97
C GLU A 727 -12.30 -13.72 -46.52
N GLN A 728 -11.51 -12.79 -47.08
CA GLN A 728 -10.15 -13.08 -47.51
C GLN A 728 -9.22 -13.38 -46.34
N THR A 729 -9.36 -12.69 -45.20
CA THR A 729 -8.59 -12.91 -43.97
C THR A 729 -8.91 -14.27 -43.37
N VAL A 730 -10.18 -14.63 -43.24
CA VAL A 730 -10.65 -15.93 -42.74
C VAL A 730 -10.27 -17.06 -43.70
N ARG A 731 -10.33 -16.86 -45.03
CA ARG A 731 -9.85 -17.82 -46.04
C ARG A 731 -8.31 -17.94 -46.10
N GLY A 732 -7.57 -16.87 -45.86
CA GLY A 732 -6.10 -16.88 -45.79
C GLY A 732 -5.58 -17.54 -44.51
N HIS A 733 -6.30 -17.36 -43.40
CA HIS A 733 -6.08 -18.02 -42.12
C HIS A 733 -6.87 -19.32 -41.99
N HIS A 734 -7.44 -19.86 -43.08
CA HIS A 734 -8.24 -21.09 -43.04
C HIS A 734 -7.42 -22.32 -42.63
N ALA A 735 -6.08 -22.22 -42.58
CA ALA A 735 -5.17 -23.20 -41.96
C ALA A 735 -4.92 -22.97 -40.45
N ALA A 736 -5.28 -21.81 -39.90
CA ALA A 736 -5.18 -21.48 -38.47
C ALA A 736 -6.55 -21.58 -37.75
N TRP A 737 -7.66 -21.27 -38.44
CA TRP A 737 -9.04 -21.45 -37.95
C TRP A 737 -9.66 -22.81 -38.31
N CYS A 738 -8.94 -23.59 -39.13
CA CYS A 738 -9.15 -25.03 -39.29
C CYS A 738 -7.83 -25.70 -38.86
N PRO A 739 -7.79 -26.31 -37.68
CA PRO A 739 -8.83 -27.23 -37.23
C PRO A 739 -9.93 -26.53 -36.41
N PRO A 740 -11.09 -27.17 -36.17
CA PRO A 740 -12.23 -26.57 -35.47
C PRO A 740 -11.77 -25.88 -34.18
N LEU A 741 -12.37 -24.75 -33.80
CA LEU A 741 -11.98 -23.88 -32.66
C LEU A 741 -11.45 -24.66 -31.43
N MET A 742 -12.02 -25.84 -31.15
CA MET A 742 -11.55 -26.83 -30.16
C MET A 742 -10.06 -27.23 -30.24
N ARG A 743 -9.37 -27.01 -31.35
CA ARG A 743 -7.94 -27.33 -31.53
C ARG A 743 -7.03 -26.12 -31.37
N LEU A 744 -7.59 -24.93 -31.15
CA LEU A 744 -6.79 -23.75 -30.85
C LEU A 744 -6.21 -23.85 -29.43
N PRO A 745 -4.91 -23.59 -29.24
CA PRO A 745 -4.28 -23.62 -27.92
C PRO A 745 -5.00 -22.69 -26.92
N GLY A 746 -5.36 -23.21 -25.75
CA GLY A 746 -6.00 -22.43 -24.68
C GLY A 746 -7.51 -22.20 -24.84
N LEU A 747 -8.15 -22.75 -25.89
CA LEU A 747 -9.61 -22.85 -25.95
C LEU A 747 -10.12 -24.13 -25.29
N PRO A 748 -11.30 -24.07 -24.64
CA PRO A 748 -11.89 -25.23 -23.96
C PRO A 748 -12.35 -26.34 -24.93
N ASP A 749 -12.66 -27.51 -24.37
CA ASP A 749 -13.32 -28.62 -25.08
C ASP A 749 -14.82 -28.37 -25.31
N GLU A 750 -15.54 -29.32 -25.93
CA GLU A 750 -16.95 -29.19 -26.28
C GLU A 750 -17.90 -28.88 -25.11
N LYS A 751 -17.50 -29.12 -23.85
CA LYS A 751 -18.35 -28.81 -22.70
C LYS A 751 -18.40 -27.32 -22.37
N LEU A 752 -17.32 -26.58 -22.66
CA LEU A 752 -17.15 -25.16 -22.32
C LEU A 752 -16.89 -24.27 -23.54
N LEU A 753 -16.70 -24.86 -24.72
CA LEU A 753 -16.62 -24.12 -25.97
C LEU A 753 -18.02 -23.78 -26.47
N MET A 754 -18.43 -22.55 -26.23
CA MET A 754 -19.77 -22.05 -26.53
C MET A 754 -19.86 -21.41 -27.94
N LEU A 755 -19.02 -21.86 -28.87
CA LEU A 755 -18.92 -21.42 -30.26
C LEU A 755 -18.51 -22.57 -31.17
N ASP A 756 -19.16 -22.70 -32.33
CA ASP A 756 -18.81 -23.70 -33.35
C ASP A 756 -17.77 -23.15 -34.34
N SER A 757 -17.86 -21.86 -34.67
CA SER A 757 -17.00 -21.21 -35.65
C SER A 757 -16.84 -19.71 -35.42
N VAL A 758 -15.80 -19.12 -36.03
CA VAL A 758 -15.65 -17.67 -36.21
C VAL A 758 -16.02 -17.33 -37.64
N GLU A 759 -17.08 -16.54 -37.80
CA GLU A 759 -17.62 -16.10 -39.09
C GLU A 759 -16.86 -14.88 -39.62
N THR A 760 -16.46 -13.97 -38.72
CA THR A 760 -15.85 -12.70 -39.12
C THR A 760 -14.71 -12.35 -38.18
N TRP A 761 -13.56 -11.99 -38.75
CA TRP A 761 -12.43 -11.39 -38.05
C TRP A 761 -11.94 -10.16 -38.83
N LEU A 762 -11.99 -9.01 -38.17
CA LEU A 762 -11.54 -7.72 -38.70
C LEU A 762 -10.52 -7.12 -37.73
N PRO A 763 -9.20 -7.25 -37.97
CA PRO A 763 -8.16 -6.76 -37.06
C PRO A 763 -8.25 -5.26 -36.74
N SER A 764 -8.74 -4.46 -37.69
CA SER A 764 -8.91 -3.01 -37.54
C SER A 764 -10.38 -2.59 -37.48
N GLY A 765 -11.29 -3.54 -37.25
CA GLY A 765 -12.73 -3.30 -37.20
C GLY A 765 -13.21 -2.79 -35.85
N GLY A 766 -14.52 -2.54 -35.76
CA GLY A 766 -15.19 -2.12 -34.53
C GLY A 766 -15.06 -0.61 -34.25
N PRO A 767 -15.82 -0.08 -33.26
CA PRO A 767 -15.91 1.37 -33.03
C PRO A 767 -14.58 2.05 -32.65
N ALA A 768 -13.64 1.30 -32.06
CA ALA A 768 -12.33 1.80 -31.67
C ALA A 768 -11.25 1.55 -32.74
N GLY A 769 -11.58 0.83 -33.84
CA GLY A 769 -10.60 0.42 -34.84
C GLY A 769 -9.53 -0.56 -34.34
N LEU A 770 -9.78 -1.23 -33.21
CA LEU A 770 -8.83 -2.14 -32.54
C LEU A 770 -9.14 -3.62 -32.76
N GLY A 771 -10.26 -3.93 -33.42
CA GLY A 771 -10.65 -5.29 -33.74
C GLY A 771 -12.14 -5.55 -33.58
N PHE A 772 -12.71 -6.30 -34.52
CA PHE A 772 -14.05 -6.86 -34.42
C PHE A 772 -14.01 -8.36 -34.73
N ILE A 773 -14.66 -9.15 -33.89
CA ILE A 773 -14.77 -10.59 -34.07
C ILE A 773 -16.22 -11.04 -33.86
N ARG A 774 -16.67 -11.98 -34.71
CA ARG A 774 -18.00 -12.59 -34.63
C ARG A 774 -17.90 -14.10 -34.70
N GLY A 775 -18.50 -14.78 -33.71
CA GLY A 775 -18.63 -16.22 -33.65
C GLY A 775 -20.08 -16.70 -33.78
N LEU A 776 -20.25 -17.94 -34.22
CA LEU A 776 -21.55 -18.60 -34.39
C LEU A 776 -21.60 -19.89 -33.57
N LYS A 777 -22.79 -20.20 -33.06
CA LYS A 777 -23.14 -21.49 -32.46
C LYS A 777 -24.53 -21.90 -32.94
N LYS A 778 -24.66 -23.12 -33.43
CA LYS A 778 -25.95 -23.78 -33.62
C LYS A 778 -26.44 -24.28 -32.26
N VAL A 779 -27.69 -23.99 -31.95
CA VAL A 779 -28.31 -24.50 -30.73
C VAL A 779 -28.59 -25.99 -30.91
N ASP A 780 -28.06 -26.83 -30.03
CA ASP A 780 -28.37 -28.26 -29.98
C ASP A 780 -29.21 -28.55 -28.72
N PRO A 781 -30.49 -28.94 -28.88
CA PRO A 781 -31.36 -29.31 -27.77
C PRO A 781 -30.81 -30.44 -26.88
N ALA A 782 -29.87 -31.24 -27.38
CA ALA A 782 -29.26 -32.35 -26.66
C ALA A 782 -28.11 -31.92 -25.73
N GLU A 783 -27.68 -30.65 -25.76
CA GLU A 783 -26.58 -30.16 -24.93
C GLU A 783 -26.83 -30.40 -23.44
N TRP A 784 -25.78 -30.84 -22.75
CA TRP A 784 -25.84 -31.31 -21.37
C TRP A 784 -26.44 -30.26 -20.41
N PHE A 785 -26.15 -28.97 -20.67
CA PHE A 785 -26.59 -27.90 -19.81
C PHE A 785 -28.10 -27.67 -19.88
N PHE A 786 -28.82 -28.02 -20.95
CA PHE A 786 -30.29 -27.90 -20.97
C PHE A 786 -30.97 -28.89 -20.02
N LYS A 787 -30.33 -30.03 -19.73
CA LYS A 787 -30.82 -31.00 -18.74
C LYS A 787 -30.41 -30.61 -17.32
N ALA A 788 -29.18 -30.09 -17.16
CA ALA A 788 -28.64 -29.71 -15.86
C ALA A 788 -29.22 -28.37 -15.35
N HIS A 789 -29.45 -27.41 -16.24
CA HIS A 789 -29.90 -26.07 -15.89
C HIS A 789 -31.44 -26.00 -15.91
N PHE A 790 -32.01 -26.01 -14.71
CA PHE A 790 -33.45 -25.99 -14.44
C PHE A 790 -34.23 -27.06 -15.22
N TYR A 791 -34.21 -28.32 -14.75
CA TYR A 791 -34.79 -29.46 -15.49
C TYR A 791 -36.30 -29.32 -15.85
N GLN A 792 -37.05 -28.44 -15.17
CA GLN A 792 -38.46 -28.14 -15.46
C GLN A 792 -38.67 -26.85 -16.28
N ASP A 793 -37.60 -26.10 -16.56
CA ASP A 793 -37.56 -24.86 -17.32
C ASP A 793 -36.25 -24.77 -18.15
N PRO A 794 -36.03 -25.69 -19.12
CA PRO A 794 -34.75 -25.81 -19.82
C PRO A 794 -34.35 -24.53 -20.55
N VAL A 795 -33.18 -24.00 -20.18
CA VAL A 795 -32.62 -22.76 -20.73
C VAL A 795 -31.10 -22.82 -20.61
N CYS A 796 -30.36 -22.22 -21.55
CA CYS A 796 -28.90 -22.11 -21.42
C CYS A 796 -28.56 -21.22 -20.20
N PRO A 797 -27.63 -21.64 -19.32
CA PRO A 797 -27.10 -20.77 -18.28
C PRO A 797 -26.59 -19.45 -18.85
N GLY A 798 -26.98 -18.34 -18.23
CA GLY A 798 -26.51 -17.01 -18.63
C GLY A 798 -24.98 -16.91 -18.54
N SER A 799 -24.39 -17.60 -17.57
CA SER A 799 -22.94 -17.75 -17.35
C SER A 799 -22.21 -18.42 -18.52
N LEU A 800 -22.75 -19.50 -19.09
CA LEU A 800 -22.20 -20.12 -20.32
C LEU A 800 -22.35 -19.20 -21.54
N GLY A 801 -23.46 -18.48 -21.66
CA GLY A 801 -23.57 -17.47 -22.70
C GLY A 801 -22.66 -16.24 -22.48
N LEU A 802 -22.09 -16.04 -21.28
CA LEU A 802 -21.00 -15.09 -21.10
C LEU A 802 -19.63 -15.69 -21.41
N GLU A 803 -19.43 -16.98 -21.14
CA GLU A 803 -18.22 -17.73 -21.51
C GLU A 803 -17.96 -17.68 -23.02
N SER A 804 -19.00 -17.63 -23.85
CA SER A 804 -18.85 -17.49 -25.30
C SER A 804 -18.10 -16.22 -25.70
N PHE A 805 -18.25 -15.10 -24.96
CA PHE A 805 -17.44 -13.89 -25.18
C PHE A 805 -15.97 -14.12 -24.83
N ILE A 806 -15.71 -14.86 -23.75
CA ILE A 806 -14.36 -15.21 -23.32
C ILE A 806 -13.69 -16.14 -24.34
N ASN A 807 -14.40 -17.15 -24.83
CA ASN A 807 -13.94 -18.03 -25.90
C ASN A 807 -13.57 -17.22 -27.16
N LEU A 808 -14.44 -16.27 -27.55
CA LEU A 808 -14.23 -15.41 -28.71
C LEU A 808 -13.01 -14.50 -28.55
N MET A 809 -12.84 -13.91 -27.36
CA MET A 809 -11.69 -13.04 -27.08
C MET A 809 -10.37 -13.80 -27.00
N LYS A 810 -10.37 -15.03 -26.48
CA LYS A 810 -9.19 -15.90 -26.53
C LYS A 810 -8.80 -16.20 -27.98
N ALA A 811 -9.78 -16.50 -28.84
CA ALA A 811 -9.55 -16.65 -30.28
C ALA A 811 -8.93 -15.38 -30.91
N ALA A 812 -9.44 -14.19 -30.60
CA ALA A 812 -8.87 -12.93 -31.07
C ALA A 812 -7.44 -12.69 -30.55
N ALA A 813 -7.18 -13.01 -29.27
CA ALA A 813 -5.85 -12.89 -28.66
C ALA A 813 -4.81 -13.79 -29.34
N LEU A 814 -5.18 -15.02 -29.71
CA LEU A 814 -4.30 -15.96 -30.41
C LEU A 814 -3.93 -15.47 -31.83
N GLN A 815 -4.81 -14.73 -32.49
CA GLN A 815 -4.47 -14.10 -33.77
C GLN A 815 -3.49 -12.94 -33.60
N LYS A 816 -3.68 -12.16 -32.53
CA LYS A 816 -2.83 -11.00 -32.25
C LYS A 816 -1.45 -11.42 -31.74
N TRP A 817 -1.36 -12.51 -30.99
CA TRP A 817 -0.13 -13.05 -30.40
C TRP A 817 0.06 -14.53 -30.79
N PRO A 818 0.49 -14.82 -32.03
CA PRO A 818 0.61 -16.20 -32.52
C PRO A 818 1.75 -16.99 -31.88
N ASP A 819 2.82 -16.31 -31.44
CA ASP A 819 4.01 -16.93 -30.86
C ASP A 819 3.90 -17.06 -29.34
N LEU A 820 3.28 -18.16 -28.88
CA LEU A 820 3.09 -18.45 -27.46
C LEU A 820 4.33 -19.13 -26.84
N PRO A 821 4.87 -18.60 -25.72
CA PRO A 821 5.87 -19.30 -24.92
C PRO A 821 5.35 -20.65 -24.41
N ALA A 822 6.26 -21.59 -24.15
CA ALA A 822 5.90 -22.86 -23.53
C ALA A 822 5.27 -22.61 -22.14
N GLY A 823 4.09 -23.19 -21.90
CA GLY A 823 3.34 -23.01 -20.65
C GLY A 823 2.43 -21.78 -20.60
N ALA A 824 2.35 -20.99 -21.67
CA ALA A 824 1.43 -19.86 -21.75
C ALA A 824 -0.03 -20.33 -21.64
N ARG A 825 -0.83 -19.56 -20.90
CA ARG A 825 -2.27 -19.85 -20.70
C ARG A 825 -3.07 -18.57 -20.57
N PHE A 826 -4.38 -18.67 -20.71
CA PHE A 826 -5.26 -17.54 -20.41
C PHE A 826 -5.68 -17.54 -18.94
N GLU A 827 -5.83 -16.35 -18.36
CA GLU A 827 -6.68 -16.17 -17.18
C GLU A 827 -8.16 -16.36 -17.57
N SER A 828 -9.00 -16.83 -16.64
CA SER A 828 -10.46 -16.95 -16.85
C SER A 828 -11.14 -15.62 -17.20
N MET A 829 -10.72 -14.54 -16.54
CA MET A 829 -11.01 -13.13 -16.77
C MET A 829 -9.77 -12.39 -16.27
N ALA A 830 -9.39 -11.29 -16.91
CA ALA A 830 -8.22 -10.53 -16.48
C ALA A 830 -8.39 -10.06 -15.01
N LEU A 831 -7.44 -10.44 -14.15
CA LEU A 831 -7.52 -10.13 -12.72
C LEU A 831 -7.48 -8.61 -12.46
N GLY A 832 -8.32 -8.16 -11.54
CA GLY A 832 -8.48 -6.74 -11.18
C GLY A 832 -9.32 -5.93 -12.16
N ALA A 833 -9.68 -6.49 -13.33
CA ALA A 833 -10.58 -5.84 -14.27
C ALA A 833 -12.03 -5.94 -13.81
N LYS A 834 -12.76 -4.82 -13.89
CA LYS A 834 -14.21 -4.78 -13.63
C LYS A 834 -14.95 -5.01 -14.93
N HIS A 835 -15.92 -5.91 -14.92
CA HIS A 835 -16.82 -6.18 -16.04
C HIS A 835 -18.29 -6.02 -15.65
N THR A 836 -19.13 -5.84 -16.65
CA THR A 836 -20.58 -5.67 -16.49
C THR A 836 -21.32 -6.51 -17.51
N TRP A 837 -22.44 -7.11 -17.13
CA TRP A 837 -23.31 -7.84 -18.04
C TRP A 837 -24.78 -7.51 -17.83
N ILE A 838 -25.58 -7.68 -18.89
CA ILE A 838 -27.02 -7.49 -18.91
C ILE A 838 -27.66 -8.63 -19.68
N TYR A 839 -28.77 -9.15 -19.18
CA TYR A 839 -29.59 -10.16 -19.83
C TYR A 839 -31.02 -9.64 -20.09
N ARG A 840 -31.48 -9.68 -21.33
CA ARG A 840 -32.84 -9.24 -21.77
C ARG A 840 -33.51 -10.25 -22.72
N GLY A 841 -33.09 -11.50 -22.64
CA GLY A 841 -33.68 -12.62 -23.35
C GLY A 841 -33.12 -13.94 -22.84
N GLN A 842 -33.35 -15.02 -23.56
CA GLN A 842 -32.92 -16.36 -23.18
C GLN A 842 -32.63 -17.22 -24.40
N ILE A 843 -31.72 -18.18 -24.25
CA ILE A 843 -31.44 -19.23 -25.23
C ILE A 843 -32.15 -20.48 -24.73
N VAL A 844 -33.16 -20.95 -25.47
CA VAL A 844 -33.99 -22.11 -25.16
C VAL A 844 -33.82 -23.17 -26.24
N PRO A 845 -34.18 -24.46 -25.98
CA PRO A 845 -33.96 -25.54 -26.94
C PRO A 845 -34.62 -25.37 -28.32
N LYS A 846 -35.61 -24.48 -28.45
CA LYS A 846 -36.29 -24.20 -29.73
C LYS A 846 -35.60 -23.15 -30.58
N ASN A 847 -34.57 -22.49 -30.06
CA ASN A 847 -33.80 -21.53 -30.84
C ASN A 847 -32.93 -22.26 -31.87
N ASP A 848 -32.55 -21.57 -32.94
CA ASP A 848 -31.77 -22.18 -34.01
C ASP A 848 -30.29 -21.78 -33.93
N THR A 849 -30.00 -20.47 -33.79
CA THR A 849 -28.64 -19.93 -33.93
C THR A 849 -28.35 -18.85 -32.88
N VAL A 850 -27.14 -18.93 -32.31
CA VAL A 850 -26.54 -17.92 -31.44
C VAL A 850 -25.38 -17.27 -32.18
N THR A 851 -25.36 -15.95 -32.20
CA THR A 851 -24.25 -15.12 -32.70
C THR A 851 -23.66 -14.33 -31.55
N VAL A 852 -22.33 -14.37 -31.43
CA VAL A 852 -21.59 -13.65 -30.39
C VAL A 852 -20.66 -12.65 -31.07
N GLU A 853 -20.75 -11.39 -30.68
CA GLU A 853 -19.95 -10.29 -31.22
C GLU A 853 -19.09 -9.70 -30.11
N ALA A 854 -17.81 -9.49 -30.37
CA ALA A 854 -16.93 -8.72 -29.50
C ALA A 854 -16.21 -7.62 -30.29
N TYR A 855 -16.23 -6.41 -29.71
CA TYR A 855 -15.56 -5.22 -30.21
C TYR A 855 -14.41 -4.92 -29.26
N ILE A 856 -13.18 -4.97 -29.76
CA ILE A 856 -11.99 -4.70 -28.96
C ILE A 856 -11.96 -3.21 -28.65
N THR A 857 -11.92 -2.87 -27.37
CA THR A 857 -11.90 -1.50 -26.84
C THR A 857 -10.56 -1.11 -26.26
N GLY A 858 -9.68 -2.09 -26.01
CA GLY A 858 -8.32 -1.87 -25.58
C GLY A 858 -7.45 -3.10 -25.84
N ALA A 859 -6.18 -2.85 -26.17
CA ALA A 859 -5.17 -3.88 -26.30
C ALA A 859 -3.86 -3.38 -25.70
N ASP A 860 -3.28 -4.18 -24.82
CA ASP A 860 -1.97 -3.92 -24.22
C ASP A 860 -1.03 -5.07 -24.59
N ASP A 861 -0.10 -4.80 -25.49
CA ASP A 861 0.88 -5.78 -25.97
C ASP A 861 1.97 -6.09 -24.92
N ALA A 862 2.25 -5.18 -23.99
CA ALA A 862 3.24 -5.39 -22.94
C ALA A 862 2.73 -6.38 -21.88
N SER A 863 1.46 -6.22 -21.47
CA SER A 863 0.82 -7.14 -20.51
C SER A 863 0.04 -8.29 -21.16
N ARG A 864 -0.03 -8.32 -22.50
CA ARG A 864 -0.81 -9.27 -23.31
C ARG A 864 -2.27 -9.37 -22.87
N THR A 865 -2.90 -8.21 -22.71
CA THR A 865 -4.30 -8.07 -22.29
C THR A 865 -5.16 -7.52 -23.42
N LEU A 866 -6.30 -8.16 -23.69
CA LEU A 866 -7.35 -7.63 -24.56
C LEU A 866 -8.59 -7.30 -23.75
N LYS A 867 -9.19 -6.13 -24.02
CA LYS A 867 -10.44 -5.67 -23.43
C LYS A 867 -11.49 -5.44 -24.51
N ALA A 868 -12.73 -5.80 -24.24
CA ALA A 868 -13.82 -5.69 -25.20
C ALA A 868 -15.17 -5.36 -24.57
N ASP A 869 -16.06 -4.89 -25.44
CA ASP A 869 -17.52 -4.88 -25.25
C ASP A 869 -18.14 -5.85 -26.25
N GLY A 870 -19.36 -6.34 -26.01
CA GLY A 870 -19.96 -7.34 -26.87
C GLY A 870 -21.45 -7.54 -26.69
N PHE A 871 -22.07 -8.16 -27.70
CA PHE A 871 -23.47 -8.59 -27.68
C PHE A 871 -23.61 -10.06 -28.06
N LEU A 872 -24.62 -10.71 -27.47
CA LEU A 872 -25.07 -12.04 -27.85
C LEU A 872 -26.46 -11.91 -28.45
N VAL A 873 -26.64 -12.49 -29.62
CA VAL A 873 -27.86 -12.47 -30.42
C VAL A 873 -28.35 -13.91 -30.57
N VAL A 874 -29.65 -14.13 -30.36
CA VAL A 874 -30.30 -15.42 -30.64
C VAL A 874 -31.39 -15.21 -31.68
N ASP A 875 -31.35 -15.95 -32.78
CA ASP A 875 -32.31 -15.84 -33.90
C ASP A 875 -32.61 -14.39 -34.32
N GLY A 876 -31.58 -13.54 -34.34
CA GLY A 876 -31.67 -12.11 -34.69
C GLY A 876 -32.02 -11.16 -33.55
N LEU A 877 -32.43 -11.65 -32.38
CA LEU A 877 -32.75 -10.84 -31.20
C LEU A 877 -31.51 -10.65 -30.31
N VAL A 878 -31.14 -9.39 -30.03
CA VAL A 878 -30.04 -9.08 -29.10
C VAL A 878 -30.50 -9.35 -27.67
N ILE A 879 -29.96 -10.38 -27.04
CA ILE A 879 -30.40 -10.80 -25.71
C ILE A 879 -29.40 -10.46 -24.62
N TYR A 880 -28.09 -10.56 -24.86
CA TYR A 880 -27.07 -10.25 -23.85
C TYR A 880 -26.20 -9.08 -24.30
N GLN A 881 -25.69 -8.34 -23.32
CA GLN A 881 -24.63 -7.35 -23.49
C GLN A 881 -23.59 -7.57 -22.40
N MET A 882 -22.31 -7.60 -22.77
CA MET A 882 -21.19 -7.60 -21.84
C MET A 882 -20.29 -6.40 -22.13
N LYS A 883 -19.82 -5.73 -21.09
CA LYS A 883 -18.95 -4.55 -21.19
C LYS A 883 -17.73 -4.70 -20.32
N ASP A 884 -16.65 -4.08 -20.77
CA ASP A 884 -15.37 -3.98 -20.07
C ASP A 884 -14.76 -5.33 -19.67
N PHE A 885 -15.13 -6.41 -20.37
CA PHE A 885 -14.57 -7.72 -20.08
C PHE A 885 -13.21 -7.87 -20.75
N ALA A 886 -12.31 -8.62 -20.12
CA ALA A 886 -10.94 -8.72 -20.58
C ALA A 886 -10.37 -10.12 -20.41
N VAL A 887 -9.53 -10.51 -21.36
CA VAL A 887 -8.73 -11.74 -21.30
C VAL A 887 -7.26 -11.35 -21.26
N LYS A 888 -6.49 -12.09 -20.48
CA LYS A 888 -5.06 -11.89 -20.36
C LYS A 888 -4.34 -13.21 -20.61
N LEU A 889 -3.31 -13.15 -21.44
CA LEU A 889 -2.40 -14.25 -21.70
C LEU A 889 -1.21 -14.13 -20.73
N VAL A 890 -0.95 -15.16 -19.92
CA VAL A 890 0.10 -15.20 -18.89
C VAL A 890 1.14 -16.26 -19.17
#